data_AF-A0A0L0CHK8-F1
#
_entry.id   AF-A0A0L0CHK8-F1
#
_cell.length_a   1.000
_cell.length_b   1.000
_cell.length_c   1.000
_cell.angle_alpha   90.00
_cell.angle_beta   90.00
_cell.angle_gamma   90.00
#
_symmetry.space_group_name_H-M   'P 1'
#
loop_
_entity.id
_entity.type
_entity.pdbx_description
1 polymer ?
#
loop_
_entity_poly.entity_id
_entity_poly.type
_entity_poly.pdbx_seq_one_letter_code
_entity_poly.pdbx_strand_id
1 'polypeptide(L)'
;MSRKSKVYYLNIFIILCLITSIRGICRVRYPADLSLRPDIYKIVGSHTIKINLEANSVNYIELYENQEIEAQCNIKFEIPEKYETSNQLYIKCFNNYIYIKTNKNGAYNLHAYTSEINLVCSFIKWNLYESSNNYTWCSSNVISYIVARPKHSQFGYDYLAGICYDINNLAFSSVYYTLAPQHSEYMLPSNLTTSYAPGLEIKYIKETFPSHSISSKDFDNEQFQNMFTYTNYSYSSIIQMPKLNSTFNQEFSSLLEFVWWPNLRLNNWKRYETALEKHVESDKQAYDIIAGVSAVLKAPIIENCQTNFTMKDVISKSDNTIPLYVWNYLQARGNSSNEFVIIGFNSPFNEFYSLEDIIFCPDKCQEISWLANVSSSFRYSVMGIIFCCNVEDVKSSKRLYVLYLNILIIFCTITSIKADCKIHLPADISIRPRVYKYVGSKLINVKNNYIILHYNQEIEAYCDVEFENIATNQLFVKCMNSIQTKTNKKHSYSMYSYESAINLRCSTIKWKLYESSEKFTWCPFYLTSYFAGRPSSLNNYIFLAGICYNTYDQSVSSVYYTLAPKHSVYMKPSNLKNSSTPPLLEIQYIDESFGPNNITKDDFVNEQFQNMFTYTNYGYSSIIQMPKLNSTFNQQFSSLLEFLWWPNLRLNNWRRYEAALEKHVEGDKQAYDIVAGISGVMEAPSTENCQTNYTMEEVIIKTDSTIPLYVWNYLQASDNSTNEIVIIGLNSPFNEFYAEKDIIFCPDICHEIPWLKKISSTFRYNVMGIIFCCNVEDVKTSKRLNGFPNTDLKSKPVETLDSGNNLNTSVETDLKAKPTETVDNENNFFENEEEEEDY
;
A
#
# COMPACT_ATOMS: atom_id res chain seq x y z
N MET A 1 -49.66 -23.21 100.07
CA MET A 1 -49.69 -22.27 98.92
C MET A 1 -48.67 -22.73 97.89
N SER A 2 -49.10 -23.51 96.89
CA SER A 2 -49.51 -23.04 95.56
C SER A 2 -48.34 -22.52 94.70
N ARG A 3 -47.73 -23.45 93.96
CA ARG A 3 -47.70 -23.48 92.48
C ARG A 3 -47.41 -22.15 91.73
N LYS A 4 -46.46 -21.32 92.17
CA LYS A 4 -45.86 -20.25 91.33
C LYS A 4 -44.39 -20.02 91.68
N SER A 5 -43.47 -20.89 91.24
CA SER A 5 -42.02 -20.58 91.21
C SER A 5 -41.16 -21.49 90.33
N LYS A 6 -41.68 -22.60 89.79
CA LYS A 6 -40.90 -23.49 88.91
C LYS A 6 -40.93 -23.14 87.40
N VAL A 7 -41.65 -22.10 86.99
CA VAL A 7 -41.77 -21.70 85.56
C VAL A 7 -40.85 -20.52 85.18
N TYR A 8 -40.26 -19.81 86.14
CA TYR A 8 -39.36 -18.69 85.86
C TYR A 8 -37.88 -19.09 85.66
N TYR A 9 -37.42 -20.19 86.27
CA TYR A 9 -36.04 -20.65 86.11
C TYR A 9 -35.80 -21.50 84.85
N LEU A 10 -36.84 -22.11 84.27
CA LEU A 10 -36.71 -22.85 83.01
C LEU A 10 -36.70 -21.93 81.78
N ASN A 11 -37.38 -20.79 81.84
CA ASN A 11 -37.37 -19.81 80.74
C ASN A 11 -36.07 -18.99 80.70
N ILE A 12 -35.40 -18.74 81.82
CA ILE A 12 -34.11 -18.03 81.83
C ILE A 12 -32.96 -18.94 81.37
N PHE A 13 -33.00 -20.26 81.64
CA PHE A 13 -31.98 -21.19 81.16
C PHE A 13 -32.12 -21.51 79.65
N ILE A 14 -33.35 -21.50 79.12
CA ILE A 14 -33.59 -21.69 77.68
C ILE A 14 -33.26 -20.41 76.88
N ILE A 15 -33.41 -19.21 77.48
CA ILE A 15 -32.99 -17.94 76.86
C ILE A 15 -31.46 -17.74 76.94
N LEU A 16 -30.78 -18.25 77.98
CA LEU A 16 -29.30 -18.23 78.08
C LEU A 16 -28.60 -19.28 77.21
N CYS A 17 -29.30 -20.33 76.76
CA CYS A 17 -28.78 -21.28 75.75
C CYS A 17 -29.05 -20.87 74.29
N LEU A 18 -29.72 -19.73 74.06
CA LEU A 18 -29.98 -19.15 72.74
C LEU A 18 -29.13 -17.90 72.46
N ILE A 19 -27.99 -17.73 73.14
CA ILE A 19 -26.89 -16.98 72.54
C ILE A 19 -26.23 -17.92 71.54
N THR A 20 -26.87 -18.11 70.38
CA THR A 20 -26.12 -18.52 69.19
C THR A 20 -25.06 -17.45 69.01
N SER A 21 -23.80 -17.76 69.33
CA SER A 21 -22.68 -16.94 68.87
C SER A 21 -22.91 -16.77 67.37
N ILE A 22 -23.18 -15.55 66.91
CA ILE A 22 -23.28 -15.24 65.49
C ILE A 22 -21.91 -15.66 64.92
N ARG A 23 -21.83 -16.83 64.32
CA ARG A 23 -20.59 -17.30 63.69
C ARG A 23 -20.31 -16.33 62.57
N GLY A 24 -19.18 -15.64 62.61
CA GLY A 24 -18.80 -14.81 61.49
C GLY A 24 -18.64 -15.66 60.24
N ILE A 25 -19.26 -15.25 59.14
CA ILE A 25 -19.10 -15.86 57.83
C ILE A 25 -18.56 -14.78 56.90
N CYS A 26 -17.38 -15.01 56.35
CA CYS A 26 -16.77 -14.14 55.36
C CYS A 26 -16.73 -14.85 54.00
N ARG A 27 -16.82 -14.09 52.90
CA ARG A 27 -16.76 -14.61 51.53
C ARG A 27 -15.55 -14.09 50.79
N VAL A 28 -14.81 -14.98 50.15
CA VAL A 28 -13.70 -14.63 49.26
C VAL A 28 -14.10 -15.03 47.85
N ARG A 29 -14.33 -14.04 47.00
CA ARG A 29 -14.73 -14.20 45.60
C ARG A 29 -13.52 -14.17 44.67
N TYR A 30 -13.63 -14.87 43.55
CA TYR A 30 -12.59 -14.93 42.52
C TYR A 30 -13.22 -15.08 41.12
N PRO A 31 -12.53 -14.71 40.04
CA PRO A 31 -13.05 -14.82 38.68
C PRO A 31 -13.39 -16.26 38.26
N ALA A 32 -14.36 -16.38 37.34
CA ALA A 32 -14.62 -17.62 36.62
C ALA A 32 -13.44 -18.00 35.71
N ASP A 33 -12.80 -16.99 35.12
CA ASP A 33 -11.62 -17.13 34.28
C ASP A 33 -10.43 -17.66 35.09
N LEU A 34 -9.94 -18.85 34.72
CA LEU A 34 -8.77 -19.48 35.34
C LEU A 34 -7.51 -18.62 35.22
N SER A 35 -7.38 -17.82 34.15
CA SER A 35 -6.19 -17.01 33.90
C SER A 35 -6.01 -15.88 34.93
N LEU A 36 -7.11 -15.43 35.53
CA LEU A 36 -7.19 -14.33 36.50
C LEU A 36 -7.42 -14.84 37.94
N ARG A 37 -7.51 -16.15 38.15
CA ARG A 37 -7.88 -16.75 39.42
C ARG A 37 -6.63 -17.03 40.29
N PRO A 38 -6.66 -16.70 41.59
CA PRO A 38 -5.60 -17.10 42.51
C PRO A 38 -5.70 -18.58 42.88
N ASP A 39 -4.55 -19.19 43.14
CA ASP A 39 -4.48 -20.46 43.85
C ASP A 39 -4.80 -20.23 45.33
N ILE A 40 -5.78 -20.98 45.87
CA ILE A 40 -6.21 -20.83 47.26
C ILE A 40 -5.88 -22.09 48.07
N TYR A 41 -5.22 -21.89 49.20
CA TYR A 41 -4.84 -22.91 50.15
C TYR A 41 -5.52 -22.64 51.49
N LYS A 42 -6.18 -23.66 52.04
CA LYS A 42 -6.73 -23.60 53.39
C LYS A 42 -5.64 -23.91 54.41
N ILE A 43 -5.50 -23.06 55.44
CA ILE A 43 -4.53 -23.29 56.51
C ILE A 43 -5.19 -24.09 57.63
N VAL A 44 -4.63 -25.26 57.95
CA VAL A 44 -5.10 -26.15 59.01
C VAL A 44 -3.93 -26.49 59.93
N GLY A 45 -3.84 -25.79 61.07
CA GLY A 45 -2.70 -25.91 61.97
C GLY A 45 -1.40 -25.48 61.30
N SER A 46 -0.42 -26.40 61.23
CA SER A 46 0.86 -26.17 60.56
C SER A 46 0.89 -26.53 59.07
N HIS A 47 -0.21 -27.06 58.52
CA HIS A 47 -0.29 -27.54 57.13
C HIS A 47 -1.17 -26.64 56.27
N THR A 48 -0.91 -26.63 54.97
CA THR A 48 -1.74 -25.95 53.96
C THR A 48 -2.30 -26.98 52.98
N ILE A 49 -3.57 -26.84 52.61
CA ILE A 49 -4.28 -27.76 51.72
C ILE A 49 -4.81 -26.96 50.54
N LYS A 50 -4.38 -27.28 49.31
CA LYS A 50 -4.89 -26.62 48.10
C LYS A 50 -6.38 -26.93 47.93
N ILE A 51 -7.19 -25.89 47.77
CA ILE A 51 -8.62 -26.04 47.48
C ILE A 51 -8.76 -26.29 45.99
N ASN A 52 -9.41 -27.38 45.59
CA ASN A 52 -9.76 -27.58 44.19
C ASN A 52 -10.97 -26.68 43.83
N LEU A 53 -10.70 -25.61 43.10
CA LEU A 53 -11.69 -24.60 42.72
C LEU A 53 -12.45 -24.97 41.43
N GLU A 54 -12.13 -26.08 40.77
CA GLU A 54 -12.84 -26.57 39.57
C GLU A 54 -14.16 -27.30 39.92
N ALA A 55 -14.28 -27.80 41.16
CA ALA A 55 -15.44 -28.60 41.60
C ALA A 55 -16.61 -27.76 42.17
N ASN A 56 -16.43 -26.45 42.40
CA ASN A 56 -17.44 -25.59 43.01
C ASN A 56 -18.14 -24.75 41.93
N SER A 57 -19.46 -24.95 41.75
CA SER A 57 -20.32 -24.18 40.83
C SER A 57 -20.52 -22.71 41.22
N VAL A 58 -19.71 -22.21 42.16
CA VAL A 58 -19.86 -20.90 42.78
C VAL A 58 -18.49 -20.24 42.92
N ASN A 59 -18.35 -19.03 42.37
CA ASN A 59 -17.10 -18.25 42.26
C ASN A 59 -16.66 -17.62 43.60
N TYR A 60 -16.89 -18.30 44.72
CA TYR A 60 -16.47 -17.87 46.05
C TYR A 60 -16.25 -19.03 46.99
N ILE A 61 -15.46 -18.79 48.04
CA ILE A 61 -15.35 -19.65 49.22
C ILE A 61 -15.88 -18.94 50.46
N GLU A 62 -16.51 -19.70 51.36
CA GLU A 62 -16.92 -19.20 52.66
C GLU A 62 -15.88 -19.56 53.72
N LEU A 63 -15.47 -18.55 54.48
CA LEU A 63 -14.60 -18.67 55.64
C LEU A 63 -15.43 -18.53 56.89
N TYR A 64 -15.37 -19.54 57.76
CA TYR A 64 -15.98 -19.46 59.08
C TYR A 64 -15.07 -18.75 60.07
N GLU A 65 -15.65 -18.29 61.17
CA GLU A 65 -14.95 -17.65 62.29
C GLU A 65 -13.58 -18.28 62.60
N ASN A 66 -12.53 -17.45 62.61
CA ASN A 66 -11.12 -17.80 62.82
C ASN A 66 -10.44 -18.67 61.75
N GLN A 67 -11.09 -19.00 60.62
CA GLN A 67 -10.41 -19.67 59.52
C GLN A 67 -9.47 -18.73 58.77
N GLU A 68 -8.30 -19.26 58.41
CA GLU A 68 -7.27 -18.59 57.62
C GLU A 68 -7.04 -19.36 56.32
N ILE A 69 -6.89 -18.61 55.24
CA ILE A 69 -6.47 -19.11 53.93
C ILE A 69 -5.25 -18.34 53.46
N GLU A 70 -4.55 -18.95 52.53
CA GLU A 70 -3.48 -18.36 51.77
C GLU A 70 -3.90 -18.32 50.30
N ALA A 71 -3.87 -17.14 49.69
CA ALA A 71 -4.14 -16.94 48.27
C ALA A 71 -2.84 -16.55 47.57
N GLN A 72 -2.57 -17.14 46.42
CA GLN A 72 -1.37 -16.90 45.63
C GLN A 72 -1.71 -16.58 44.17
N CYS A 73 -1.07 -15.55 43.62
CA CYS A 73 -1.06 -15.24 42.20
C CYS A 73 0.34 -15.48 41.64
N ASN A 74 0.44 -15.87 40.36
CA ASN A 74 1.74 -16.10 39.71
C ASN A 74 2.58 -14.83 39.60
N ILE A 75 1.94 -13.69 39.29
CA ILE A 75 2.61 -12.40 39.12
C ILE A 75 2.32 -11.51 40.33
N LYS A 76 1.07 -11.05 40.45
CA LYS A 76 0.59 -10.16 41.52
C LYS A 76 -0.94 -10.17 41.56
N PHE A 77 -1.51 -9.72 42.68
CA PHE A 77 -2.93 -9.39 42.73
C PHE A 77 -3.16 -8.08 41.96
N GLU A 78 -4.24 -8.01 41.18
CA GLU A 78 -4.78 -6.77 40.62
C GLU A 78 -5.87 -6.21 41.55
N ILE A 79 -6.65 -7.10 42.16
CA ILE A 79 -7.65 -6.75 43.17
C ILE A 79 -7.36 -7.59 44.42
N PRO A 80 -7.21 -6.96 45.60
CA PRO A 80 -7.43 -5.53 45.89
C PRO A 80 -6.25 -4.64 45.50
N GLU A 81 -6.52 -3.42 44.99
CA GLU A 81 -5.49 -2.46 44.54
C GLU A 81 -4.37 -2.22 45.58
N LYS A 82 -4.75 -2.18 46.87
CA LYS A 82 -3.82 -2.02 48.00
C LYS A 82 -2.69 -3.05 48.04
N TYR A 83 -2.89 -4.22 47.43
CA TYR A 83 -1.92 -5.31 47.40
C TYR A 83 -1.37 -5.60 46.00
N GLU A 84 -1.42 -4.62 45.09
CA GLU A 84 -1.01 -4.76 43.69
C GLU A 84 0.46 -5.15 43.45
N THR A 85 1.29 -5.07 44.49
CA THR A 85 2.70 -5.44 44.48
C THR A 85 2.97 -6.80 45.11
N SER A 86 1.96 -7.42 45.71
CA SER A 86 2.07 -8.71 46.38
C SER A 86 1.58 -9.82 45.47
N ASN A 87 2.26 -10.96 45.51
CA ASN A 87 1.85 -12.19 44.83
C ASN A 87 1.21 -13.21 45.80
N GLN A 88 1.21 -12.91 47.10
CA GLN A 88 0.73 -13.80 48.15
C GLN A 88 0.00 -13.01 49.24
N LEU A 89 -1.17 -13.51 49.65
CA LEU A 89 -2.01 -12.91 50.69
C LEU A 89 -2.49 -13.97 51.68
N TYR A 90 -2.46 -13.62 52.96
CA TYR A 90 -3.04 -14.44 54.02
C TYR A 90 -4.31 -13.75 54.53
N ILE A 91 -5.43 -14.46 54.47
CA ILE A 91 -6.77 -13.90 54.68
C ILE A 91 -7.44 -14.65 55.82
N LYS A 92 -7.86 -13.93 56.85
CA LYS A 92 -8.55 -14.47 58.03
C LYS A 92 -9.93 -13.86 58.21
N CYS A 93 -10.92 -14.70 58.50
CA CYS A 93 -12.25 -14.25 58.92
C CYS A 93 -12.33 -14.12 60.44
N PHE A 94 -12.74 -12.97 60.95
CA PHE A 94 -12.96 -12.76 62.38
C PHE A 94 -14.08 -11.73 62.61
N ASN A 95 -15.09 -12.06 63.42
CA ASN A 95 -16.25 -11.21 63.71
C ASN A 95 -16.97 -10.65 62.46
N ASN A 96 -17.19 -11.46 61.42
CA ASN A 96 -17.74 -11.03 60.11
C ASN A 96 -16.86 -10.04 59.32
N TYR A 97 -15.59 -9.88 59.67
CA TYR A 97 -14.66 -9.03 58.94
C TYR A 97 -13.49 -9.84 58.37
N ILE A 98 -12.99 -9.38 57.23
CA ILE A 98 -11.84 -9.96 56.57
C ILE A 98 -10.57 -9.19 56.93
N TYR A 99 -9.56 -9.91 57.42
CA TYR A 99 -8.25 -9.38 57.78
C TYR A 99 -7.19 -9.95 56.83
N ILE A 100 -6.28 -9.10 56.35
CA ILE A 100 -5.29 -9.47 55.33
C ILE A 100 -3.89 -9.05 55.78
N LYS A 101 -2.92 -9.93 55.55
CA LYS A 101 -1.48 -9.68 55.67
C LYS A 101 -0.74 -10.25 54.46
N THR A 102 0.40 -9.66 54.12
CA THR A 102 1.26 -10.07 52.99
C THR A 102 2.40 -11.00 53.41
N ASN A 103 2.59 -11.20 54.73
CA ASN A 103 3.62 -12.08 55.29
C ASN A 103 3.00 -12.99 56.36
N LYS A 104 3.34 -14.28 56.34
CA LYS A 104 2.87 -15.30 57.29
C LYS A 104 3.03 -14.90 58.76
N ASN A 105 4.15 -14.25 59.09
CA ASN A 105 4.51 -13.84 60.45
C ASN A 105 4.20 -12.36 60.74
N GLY A 106 3.61 -11.65 59.77
CA GLY A 106 3.23 -10.24 59.91
C GLY A 106 1.97 -10.06 60.75
N ALA A 107 1.80 -8.87 61.30
CA ALA A 107 0.53 -8.48 61.91
C ALA A 107 -0.55 -8.30 60.82
N TYR A 108 -1.78 -8.68 61.14
CA TYR A 108 -2.93 -8.36 60.28
C TYR A 108 -3.16 -6.85 60.24
N ASN A 109 -3.54 -6.34 59.07
CA ASN A 109 -3.92 -4.93 58.93
C ASN A 109 -5.08 -4.59 59.88
N LEU A 110 -4.98 -3.47 60.60
CA LEU A 110 -6.01 -2.95 61.52
C LEU A 110 -7.29 -2.49 60.80
N HIS A 111 -7.25 -2.31 59.48
CA HIS A 111 -8.41 -1.99 58.66
C HIS A 111 -9.05 -3.28 58.14
N ALA A 112 -10.10 -3.71 58.84
CA ALA A 112 -10.97 -4.79 58.43
C ALA A 112 -11.71 -4.46 57.11
N TYR A 113 -11.67 -5.37 56.15
CA TYR A 113 -12.58 -5.34 55.01
C TYR A 113 -13.96 -5.85 55.42
N THR A 114 -15.00 -5.51 54.65
CA THR A 114 -16.35 -6.08 54.77
C THR A 114 -16.34 -7.61 54.86
N SER A 115 -17.48 -8.22 55.18
CA SER A 115 -17.64 -9.69 55.17
C SER A 115 -17.40 -10.35 53.81
N GLU A 116 -17.03 -9.59 52.78
CA GLU A 116 -16.73 -10.06 51.44
C GLU A 116 -15.52 -9.34 50.83
N ILE A 117 -14.70 -10.07 50.06
CA ILE A 117 -13.59 -9.54 49.27
C ILE A 117 -13.47 -10.23 47.91
N ASN A 118 -13.06 -9.49 46.89
CA ASN A 118 -12.71 -10.03 45.58
C ASN A 118 -11.18 -10.17 45.47
N LEU A 119 -10.72 -11.29 44.95
CA LEU A 119 -9.34 -11.54 44.61
C LEU A 119 -9.21 -11.79 43.11
N VAL A 120 -8.44 -10.94 42.43
CA VAL A 120 -8.17 -11.07 40.99
C VAL A 120 -6.67 -10.99 40.79
N CYS A 121 -6.10 -11.94 40.05
CA CYS A 121 -4.70 -11.91 39.64
C CYS A 121 -4.55 -11.11 38.34
N SER A 122 -3.39 -10.46 38.17
CA SER A 122 -3.07 -9.82 36.89
C SER A 122 -2.95 -10.86 35.76
N PHE A 123 -3.46 -10.49 34.58
CA PHE A 123 -3.40 -11.32 33.38
C PHE A 123 -1.94 -11.62 32.95
N ILE A 124 -1.67 -12.88 32.62
CA ILE A 124 -0.35 -13.33 32.14
C ILE A 124 -0.23 -13.04 30.65
N LYS A 125 0.46 -11.95 30.30
CA LYS A 125 0.76 -11.56 28.91
C LYS A 125 2.17 -11.97 28.48
N TRP A 126 2.39 -12.02 27.17
CA TRP A 126 3.73 -12.09 26.59
C TRP A 126 4.48 -10.78 26.83
N ASN A 127 5.70 -10.86 27.34
CA ASN A 127 6.58 -9.72 27.56
C ASN A 127 7.92 -9.95 26.85
N LEU A 128 8.63 -8.85 26.59
CA LEU A 128 9.99 -8.89 26.06
C LEU A 128 10.99 -8.82 27.20
N TYR A 129 12.01 -9.67 27.14
CA TYR A 129 13.13 -9.67 28.07
C TYR A 129 14.44 -9.65 27.31
N GLU A 130 15.48 -9.08 27.91
CA GLU A 130 16.85 -9.38 27.48
C GLU A 130 17.17 -10.85 27.79
N SER A 131 17.75 -11.55 26.81
CA SER A 131 18.22 -12.92 27.02
C SER A 131 19.46 -12.90 27.91
N SER A 132 19.56 -13.87 28.83
CA SER A 132 20.73 -14.02 29.70
C SER A 132 22.05 -14.22 28.95
N ASN A 133 21.99 -14.78 27.73
CA ASN A 133 23.12 -15.00 26.85
C ASN A 133 22.74 -14.66 25.41
N ASN A 134 23.72 -14.25 24.61
CA ASN A 134 23.49 -14.08 23.18
C ASN A 134 23.21 -15.43 22.49
N TYR A 135 22.25 -15.43 21.57
CA TYR A 135 21.94 -16.62 20.78
C TYR A 135 23.09 -16.95 19.82
N THR A 136 23.29 -18.23 19.55
CA THR A 136 24.39 -18.70 18.68
C THR A 136 24.24 -18.25 17.23
N TRP A 137 23.03 -17.93 16.79
CA TRP A 137 22.76 -17.38 15.46
C TRP A 137 22.71 -15.84 15.44
N CYS A 138 22.76 -15.17 16.60
CA CYS A 138 22.90 -13.72 16.63
C CYS A 138 24.36 -13.33 16.39
N SER A 139 24.52 -12.25 15.64
CA SER A 139 25.77 -11.50 15.58
C SER A 139 26.24 -11.05 16.96
N SER A 140 27.56 -10.97 17.14
CA SER A 140 28.16 -10.41 18.37
C SER A 140 27.69 -8.99 18.70
N ASN A 141 27.29 -8.21 17.68
CA ASN A 141 26.91 -6.80 17.80
C ASN A 141 25.39 -6.59 17.95
N VAL A 142 24.65 -7.69 17.99
CA VAL A 142 23.19 -7.71 17.96
C VAL A 142 22.74 -8.27 19.30
N ILE A 143 21.76 -7.61 19.92
CA ILE A 143 21.28 -8.01 21.24
C ILE A 143 20.24 -9.10 21.07
N SER A 144 20.36 -10.12 21.91
CA SER A 144 19.39 -11.22 21.98
C SER A 144 18.26 -10.86 22.94
N TYR A 145 17.05 -10.75 22.41
CA TYR A 145 15.84 -10.60 23.18
C TYR A 145 15.04 -11.89 23.17
N ILE A 146 14.23 -12.10 24.20
CA ILE A 146 13.36 -13.26 24.35
C ILE A 146 11.95 -12.82 24.68
N VAL A 147 10.98 -13.32 23.93
CA VAL A 147 9.55 -13.10 24.21
C VAL A 147 9.08 -14.26 25.06
N ALA A 148 8.69 -13.97 26.31
CA ALA A 148 8.37 -14.99 27.29
C ALA A 148 7.19 -14.58 28.18
N ARG A 149 6.56 -15.57 28.85
CA ARG A 149 5.56 -15.32 29.89
C ARG A 149 5.69 -16.35 31.03
N PRO A 150 5.38 -16.00 32.28
CA PRO A 150 5.37 -16.95 33.39
C PRO A 150 4.37 -18.09 33.18
N LYS A 151 4.71 -19.32 33.60
CA LYS A 151 3.78 -20.45 33.61
C LYS A 151 2.73 -20.31 34.72
N HIS A 152 1.53 -20.87 34.49
CA HIS A 152 0.38 -20.67 35.40
C HIS A 152 0.45 -21.50 36.71
N SER A 153 1.25 -22.56 36.76
CA SER A 153 1.26 -23.49 37.90
C SER A 153 2.63 -24.10 38.24
N GLN A 154 3.71 -23.59 37.63
CA GLN A 154 5.09 -24.08 37.83
C GLN A 154 6.08 -22.93 37.81
N PHE A 155 7.21 -23.08 38.51
CA PHE A 155 8.37 -22.20 38.32
C PHE A 155 8.88 -22.34 36.88
N GLY A 156 8.99 -21.21 36.16
CA GLY A 156 9.54 -21.16 34.81
C GLY A 156 8.70 -20.31 33.86
N TYR A 157 9.17 -20.25 32.61
CA TYR A 157 8.59 -19.45 31.55
C TYR A 157 8.15 -20.32 30.36
N ASP A 158 7.09 -19.88 29.69
CA ASP A 158 6.81 -20.21 28.30
C ASP A 158 7.56 -19.22 27.41
N TYR A 159 8.08 -19.67 26.27
CA TYR A 159 8.86 -18.87 25.32
C TYR A 159 8.16 -18.82 23.96
N LEU A 160 7.83 -17.63 23.48
CA LEU A 160 7.19 -17.44 22.17
C LEU A 160 8.23 -17.35 21.05
N ALA A 161 9.30 -16.59 21.26
CA ALA A 161 10.32 -16.35 20.25
C ALA A 161 11.65 -15.83 20.84
N GLY A 162 12.73 -16.05 20.09
CA GLY A 162 14.03 -15.40 20.31
C GLY A 162 14.30 -14.41 19.18
N ILE A 163 14.69 -13.18 19.50
CA ILE A 163 14.90 -12.10 18.53
C ILE A 163 16.35 -11.63 18.61
N CYS A 164 17.00 -11.48 17.47
CA CYS A 164 18.25 -10.75 17.32
C CYS A 164 17.93 -9.35 16.80
N TYR A 165 18.29 -8.30 17.55
CA TYR A 165 18.02 -6.91 17.18
C TYR A 165 19.28 -6.03 17.26
N ASP A 166 19.57 -5.30 16.19
CA ASP A 166 20.71 -4.38 16.13
C ASP A 166 20.33 -3.06 16.79
N ILE A 167 20.73 -2.90 18.04
CA ILE A 167 20.42 -1.70 18.82
C ILE A 167 21.14 -0.44 18.31
N ASN A 168 22.27 -0.59 17.61
CA ASN A 168 23.04 0.57 17.15
C ASN A 168 22.36 1.21 15.94
N ASN A 169 21.86 0.38 15.03
CA ASN A 169 21.15 0.82 13.83
C ASN A 169 19.63 0.83 14.00
N LEU A 170 19.13 0.45 15.18
CA LEU A 170 17.72 0.23 15.48
C LEU A 170 17.04 -0.62 14.38
N ALA A 171 17.64 -1.76 14.06
CA ALA A 171 17.23 -2.58 12.92
C ALA A 171 16.96 -4.03 13.33
N PHE A 172 15.88 -4.58 12.76
CA PHE A 172 15.59 -6.00 12.83
C PHE A 172 16.68 -6.83 12.14
N SER A 173 17.12 -7.92 12.76
CA SER A 173 18.12 -8.84 12.19
C SER A 173 17.54 -10.24 11.96
N SER A 174 17.04 -10.91 13.01
CA SER A 174 16.41 -12.23 12.87
C SER A 174 15.47 -12.57 14.02
N VAL A 175 14.55 -13.51 13.78
CA VAL A 175 13.63 -14.05 14.77
C VAL A 175 13.53 -15.57 14.63
N TYR A 176 13.57 -16.26 15.76
CA TYR A 176 13.35 -17.70 15.89
C TYR A 176 11.98 -17.95 16.52
N TYR A 177 11.13 -18.69 15.82
CA TYR A 177 9.78 -19.06 16.26
C TYR A 177 9.37 -20.43 15.72
N THR A 178 8.28 -20.97 16.24
CA THR A 178 7.71 -22.25 15.78
C THR A 178 6.38 -22.00 15.08
N LEU A 179 6.18 -22.65 13.93
CA LEU A 179 4.90 -22.74 13.24
C LEU A 179 4.35 -24.17 13.40
N ALA A 180 3.16 -24.30 13.97
CA ALA A 180 2.55 -25.59 14.27
C ALA A 180 1.04 -25.60 13.92
N PRO A 181 0.37 -26.77 13.80
CA PRO A 181 -1.06 -26.89 13.45
C PRO A 181 -2.06 -26.23 14.42
N GLN A 182 -3.30 -25.96 14.02
CA GLN A 182 -4.26 -25.10 14.75
C GLN A 182 -4.70 -25.63 16.14
N HIS A 183 -4.47 -26.91 16.43
CA HIS A 183 -4.83 -27.54 17.71
C HIS A 183 -3.62 -28.05 18.52
N SER A 184 -2.40 -27.71 18.11
CA SER A 184 -1.18 -28.00 18.87
C SER A 184 -0.82 -26.81 19.77
N GLU A 185 -1.74 -26.43 20.68
CA GLU A 185 -1.77 -25.15 21.43
C GLU A 185 -0.53 -24.82 22.28
N TYR A 186 0.52 -25.65 22.29
CA TYR A 186 1.69 -25.46 23.16
C TYR A 186 3.04 -25.81 22.50
N MET A 187 3.12 -25.88 21.16
CA MET A 187 4.39 -26.09 20.48
C MET A 187 5.21 -24.79 20.42
N LEU A 188 5.90 -24.52 21.54
CA LEU A 188 6.88 -23.46 21.68
C LEU A 188 8.25 -23.91 21.16
N PRO A 189 9.19 -22.99 20.85
CA PRO A 189 10.50 -23.34 20.30
C PRO A 189 11.32 -24.15 21.30
N SER A 190 11.65 -25.40 20.96
CA SER A 190 12.27 -26.35 21.90
C SER A 190 13.67 -25.96 22.36
N ASN A 191 14.41 -25.21 21.54
CA ASN A 191 15.80 -24.86 21.85
C ASN A 191 15.90 -23.63 22.77
N LEU A 192 14.83 -22.82 22.90
CA LEU A 192 14.81 -21.68 23.82
C LEU A 192 14.66 -22.14 25.28
N THR A 193 13.89 -23.21 25.52
CA THR A 193 13.53 -23.67 26.87
C THR A 193 14.69 -24.27 27.66
N THR A 194 15.76 -24.72 27.00
CA THR A 194 16.87 -25.46 27.63
C THR A 194 18.14 -24.63 27.84
N SER A 195 18.30 -23.54 27.10
CA SER A 195 19.61 -22.87 26.95
C SER A 195 19.60 -21.37 27.29
N TYR A 196 18.43 -20.73 27.42
CA TYR A 196 18.31 -19.29 27.60
C TYR A 196 17.26 -18.95 28.67
N ALA A 197 17.54 -17.93 29.49
CA ALA A 197 16.63 -17.49 30.56
C ALA A 197 16.24 -16.01 30.37
N PRO A 198 14.98 -15.62 30.68
CA PRO A 198 14.59 -14.22 30.68
C PRO A 198 15.32 -13.43 31.76
N GLY A 199 15.99 -12.35 31.36
CA GLY A 199 16.67 -11.41 32.24
C GLY A 199 15.79 -10.20 32.58
N LEU A 200 16.27 -9.00 32.22
CA LEU A 200 15.56 -7.74 32.46
C LEU A 200 14.35 -7.62 31.51
N GLU A 201 13.17 -7.33 32.06
CA GLU A 201 11.97 -7.03 31.25
C GLU A 201 12.09 -5.66 30.59
N ILE A 202 11.89 -5.61 29.27
CA ILE A 202 11.83 -4.37 28.50
C ILE A 202 10.39 -3.88 28.42
N LYS A 203 10.16 -2.69 28.95
CA LYS A 203 8.86 -2.01 28.94
C LYS A 203 8.81 -0.97 27.82
N TYR A 204 7.60 -0.55 27.44
CA TYR A 204 7.39 0.49 26.42
C TYR A 204 8.09 0.14 25.09
N ILE A 205 7.75 -1.03 24.54
CA ILE A 205 8.45 -1.63 23.39
C ILE A 205 8.37 -0.71 22.16
N LYS A 206 7.21 -0.12 21.89
CA LYS A 206 7.02 0.78 20.73
C LYS A 206 7.81 2.07 20.85
N GLU A 207 8.02 2.56 22.06
CA GLU A 207 8.82 3.75 22.34
C GLU A 207 10.32 3.44 22.34
N THR A 208 10.71 2.24 22.78
CA THR A 208 12.09 1.77 22.82
C THR A 208 12.60 1.40 21.44
N PHE A 209 11.75 0.77 20.64
CA PHE A 209 12.00 0.34 19.27
C PHE A 209 10.96 0.99 18.35
N PRO A 210 11.13 2.28 18.00
CA PRO A 210 10.17 2.98 17.18
C PRO A 210 10.16 2.41 15.76
N SER A 211 8.97 2.29 15.16
CA SER A 211 8.85 1.96 13.75
C SER A 211 9.56 3.02 12.92
N HIS A 212 10.55 2.59 12.14
CA HIS A 212 11.27 3.48 11.23
C HIS A 212 10.46 3.71 9.96
N SER A 213 10.53 4.94 9.43
CA SER A 213 10.09 5.23 8.07
C SER A 213 11.24 5.87 7.32
N ILE A 214 11.78 5.16 6.33
CA ILE A 214 12.64 5.73 5.30
C ILE A 214 11.74 6.32 4.23
N SER A 215 12.00 7.56 3.88
CA SER A 215 11.42 8.29 2.78
C SER A 215 12.48 8.56 1.72
N SER A 216 12.04 8.93 0.51
CA SER A 216 12.97 9.34 -0.53
C SER A 216 13.83 10.54 -0.15
N LYS A 217 13.41 11.39 0.79
CA LYS A 217 14.18 12.56 1.24
C LYS A 217 15.38 12.19 2.10
N ASP A 218 15.43 10.95 2.58
CA ASP A 218 16.50 10.45 3.45
C ASP A 218 17.74 10.00 2.67
N PHE A 219 17.77 10.16 1.35
CA PHE A 219 18.93 9.88 0.51
C PHE A 219 19.54 11.18 -0.04
N ASP A 220 20.87 11.30 -0.10
CA ASP A 220 21.53 12.46 -0.71
C ASP A 220 21.61 12.36 -2.24
N ASN A 221 21.63 11.14 -2.79
CA ASN A 221 21.71 10.92 -4.22
C ASN A 221 20.31 11.04 -4.87
N GLU A 222 20.13 12.00 -5.78
CA GLU A 222 18.88 12.25 -6.51
C GLU A 222 18.36 10.98 -7.24
N GLN A 223 19.26 10.14 -7.78
CA GLN A 223 18.87 8.87 -8.41
C GLN A 223 18.28 7.89 -7.37
N PHE A 224 18.85 7.82 -6.16
CA PHE A 224 18.28 7.02 -5.07
C PHE A 224 16.97 7.59 -4.53
N GLN A 225 16.85 8.91 -4.35
CA GLN A 225 15.59 9.55 -3.95
C GLN A 225 14.47 9.18 -4.94
N ASN A 226 14.80 9.29 -6.23
CA ASN A 226 13.91 8.90 -7.30
C ASN A 226 13.56 7.42 -7.20
N MET A 227 14.55 6.52 -7.27
CA MET A 227 14.36 5.07 -7.16
C MET A 227 13.45 4.69 -5.98
N PHE A 228 13.75 5.18 -4.77
CA PHE A 228 12.97 4.86 -3.57
C PHE A 228 11.52 5.36 -3.66
N THR A 229 11.28 6.51 -4.31
CA THR A 229 9.92 7.02 -4.56
C THR A 229 9.13 6.10 -5.49
N TYR A 230 9.79 5.45 -6.45
CA TYR A 230 9.15 4.67 -7.51
C TYR A 230 8.99 3.18 -7.16
N THR A 231 9.93 2.61 -6.42
CA THR A 231 9.91 1.20 -6.04
C THR A 231 8.93 0.91 -4.90
N ASN A 232 8.34 1.94 -4.29
CA ASN A 232 7.32 1.87 -3.25
C ASN A 232 7.72 0.98 -2.06
N TYR A 233 9.00 1.00 -1.68
CA TYR A 233 9.47 0.29 -0.49
C TYR A 233 8.59 0.61 0.73
N SER A 234 8.21 -0.42 1.48
CA SER A 234 7.28 -0.31 2.60
C SER A 234 7.78 -1.07 3.82
N TYR A 235 7.55 -0.53 5.01
CA TYR A 235 7.85 -1.24 6.24
C TYR A 235 6.78 -2.29 6.52
N SER A 236 7.22 -3.49 6.88
CA SER A 236 6.33 -4.55 7.33
C SER A 236 7.09 -5.56 8.19
N SER A 237 6.38 -6.22 9.09
CA SER A 237 6.93 -7.30 9.91
C SER A 237 7.45 -8.44 9.04
N ILE A 238 8.54 -9.10 9.46
CA ILE A 238 8.99 -10.37 8.86
C ILE A 238 7.94 -11.48 9.03
N ILE A 239 7.14 -11.43 10.11
CA ILE A 239 6.07 -12.41 10.40
C ILE A 239 4.74 -11.84 9.88
N GLN A 240 4.34 -12.29 8.69
CA GLN A 240 3.10 -11.82 8.01
C GLN A 240 1.99 -12.88 7.95
N MET A 241 2.28 -14.08 8.42
CA MET A 241 1.33 -15.19 8.54
C MET A 241 0.14 -14.83 9.43
N PRO A 242 -1.11 -14.83 8.94
CA PRO A 242 -2.27 -14.41 9.73
C PRO A 242 -2.40 -15.11 11.08
N LYS A 243 -2.01 -16.39 11.14
CA LYS A 243 -2.04 -17.20 12.35
C LYS A 243 -1.13 -16.67 13.47
N LEU A 244 0.02 -16.13 13.10
CA LEU A 244 1.03 -15.63 14.03
C LEU A 244 0.95 -14.11 14.21
N ASN A 245 0.44 -13.41 13.20
CA ASN A 245 0.33 -11.95 13.14
C ASN A 245 -0.39 -11.37 14.37
N SER A 246 -1.51 -11.96 14.79
CA SER A 246 -2.25 -11.49 15.97
C SER A 246 -1.47 -11.57 17.27
N THR A 247 -0.56 -12.55 17.40
CA THR A 247 0.23 -12.76 18.63
C THR A 247 1.50 -11.92 18.62
N PHE A 248 2.19 -11.81 17.47
CA PHE A 248 3.44 -11.08 17.36
C PHE A 248 3.23 -9.57 17.15
N ASN A 249 2.34 -9.17 16.25
CA ASN A 249 2.32 -7.80 15.75
C ASN A 249 1.42 -6.84 16.57
N GLN A 250 0.68 -7.30 17.58
CA GLN A 250 -0.04 -6.37 18.47
C GLN A 250 0.93 -5.53 19.34
N GLU A 251 1.93 -6.19 19.93
CA GLU A 251 2.87 -5.59 20.88
C GLU A 251 4.31 -5.52 20.35
N PHE A 252 4.72 -6.45 19.49
CA PHE A 252 6.13 -6.60 19.05
C PHE A 252 6.38 -6.23 17.59
N SER A 253 5.41 -5.65 16.86
CA SER A 253 5.57 -5.39 15.42
C SER A 253 6.79 -4.53 15.10
N SER A 254 7.03 -3.48 15.90
CA SER A 254 8.09 -2.52 15.65
C SER A 254 9.50 -3.12 15.79
N LEU A 255 9.64 -4.25 16.50
CA LEU A 255 10.89 -5.02 16.59
C LEU A 255 11.15 -5.91 15.37
N LEU A 256 10.11 -6.24 14.63
CA LEU A 256 10.13 -7.24 13.55
C LEU A 256 10.01 -6.59 12.17
N GLU A 257 9.82 -5.28 12.12
CA GLU A 257 9.64 -4.50 10.90
C GLU A 257 10.96 -4.20 10.20
N PHE A 258 10.96 -4.34 8.88
CA PHE A 258 12.04 -3.87 8.01
C PHE A 258 11.48 -3.44 6.65
N VAL A 259 12.37 -2.90 5.81
CA VAL A 259 12.02 -2.37 4.49
C VAL A 259 11.85 -3.49 3.46
N TRP A 260 10.63 -3.63 2.95
CA TRP A 260 10.27 -4.60 1.92
C TRP A 260 10.02 -3.96 0.57
N TRP A 261 10.54 -4.60 -0.48
CA TRP A 261 10.05 -4.38 -1.83
C TRP A 261 8.66 -5.04 -1.97
N PRO A 262 7.60 -4.28 -2.30
CA PRO A 262 6.23 -4.79 -2.28
C PRO A 262 6.01 -5.99 -3.19
N ASN A 263 6.66 -6.04 -4.36
CA ASN A 263 6.41 -7.12 -5.30
C ASN A 263 6.92 -8.46 -4.77
N LEU A 264 8.09 -8.51 -4.12
CA LEU A 264 8.53 -9.71 -3.42
C LEU A 264 7.56 -10.06 -2.29
N ARG A 265 7.27 -9.08 -1.42
CA ARG A 265 6.48 -9.28 -0.20
C ARG A 265 5.08 -9.81 -0.47
N LEU A 266 4.37 -9.16 -1.39
CA LEU A 266 2.95 -9.39 -1.65
C LEU A 266 2.71 -10.50 -2.68
N ASN A 267 3.72 -10.91 -3.44
CA ASN A 267 3.59 -11.98 -4.44
C ASN A 267 4.32 -13.27 -3.99
N ASN A 268 5.53 -13.53 -4.49
CA ASN A 268 6.17 -14.83 -4.31
C ASN A 268 6.43 -15.15 -2.82
N TRP A 269 6.75 -14.15 -1.99
CA TRP A 269 6.95 -14.40 -0.55
C TRP A 269 5.63 -14.79 0.13
N LYS A 270 4.55 -14.06 -0.17
CA LYS A 270 3.22 -14.39 0.35
C LYS A 270 2.73 -15.77 -0.10
N ARG A 271 2.98 -16.13 -1.36
CA ARG A 271 2.67 -17.46 -1.92
C ARG A 271 3.41 -18.56 -1.18
N TYR A 272 4.70 -18.37 -0.92
CA TYR A 272 5.49 -19.29 -0.11
C TYR A 272 4.89 -19.44 1.30
N GLU A 273 4.61 -18.33 2.00
CA GLU A 273 4.04 -18.38 3.35
C GLU A 273 2.69 -19.11 3.37
N THR A 274 1.81 -18.84 2.41
CA THR A 274 0.51 -19.53 2.29
C THR A 274 0.67 -21.02 2.00
N ALA A 275 1.64 -21.41 1.15
CA ALA A 275 1.94 -22.81 0.89
C ALA A 275 2.46 -23.51 2.16
N LEU A 276 3.34 -22.85 2.92
CA LEU A 276 3.85 -23.37 4.19
C LEU A 276 2.74 -23.54 5.23
N GLU A 277 1.88 -22.53 5.43
CA GLU A 277 0.72 -22.62 6.33
C GLU A 277 -0.20 -23.80 5.96
N LYS A 278 -0.50 -23.95 4.67
CA LYS A 278 -1.34 -25.05 4.18
C LYS A 278 -0.70 -26.41 4.44
N HIS A 279 0.60 -26.56 4.16
CA HIS A 279 1.34 -27.80 4.39
C HIS A 279 1.40 -28.18 5.88
N VAL A 280 1.67 -27.21 6.76
CA VAL A 280 1.65 -27.42 8.21
C VAL A 280 0.29 -27.95 8.68
N GLU A 281 -0.80 -27.39 8.17
CA GLU A 281 -2.14 -27.82 8.57
C GLU A 281 -2.57 -29.15 7.95
N SER A 282 -2.22 -29.44 6.70
CA SER A 282 -2.60 -30.67 6.01
C SER A 282 -1.82 -31.87 6.56
N ASP A 283 -0.51 -31.72 6.71
CA ASP A 283 0.40 -32.83 6.98
C ASP A 283 0.68 -32.97 8.49
N LYS A 284 0.10 -32.06 9.30
CA LYS A 284 0.28 -31.97 10.75
C LYS A 284 1.76 -31.89 11.16
N GLN A 285 2.60 -31.33 10.29
CA GLN A 285 4.03 -31.19 10.49
C GLN A 285 4.36 -29.79 11.01
N ALA A 286 4.95 -29.70 12.20
CA ALA A 286 5.45 -28.43 12.74
C ALA A 286 6.85 -28.10 12.23
N TYR A 287 7.16 -26.81 12.13
CA TYR A 287 8.47 -26.30 11.72
C TYR A 287 9.03 -25.33 12.75
N ASP A 288 10.31 -25.50 13.06
CA ASP A 288 11.12 -24.49 13.73
C ASP A 288 11.74 -23.60 12.64
N ILE A 289 11.51 -22.29 12.75
CA ILE A 289 11.83 -21.31 11.71
C ILE A 289 12.73 -20.22 12.28
N ILE A 290 13.87 -19.99 11.64
CA ILE A 290 14.66 -18.77 11.84
C ILE A 290 14.45 -17.90 10.60
N ALA A 291 13.78 -16.76 10.78
CA ALA A 291 13.55 -15.79 9.73
C ALA A 291 14.47 -14.59 9.93
N GLY A 292 15.07 -14.07 8.86
CA GLY A 292 16.01 -12.97 8.97
C GLY A 292 16.24 -12.21 7.67
N VAL A 293 17.07 -11.19 7.78
CA VAL A 293 17.45 -10.31 6.68
C VAL A 293 18.97 -10.22 6.57
N SER A 294 19.50 -9.99 5.37
CA SER A 294 20.95 -9.95 5.14
C SER A 294 21.37 -9.13 3.92
N ALA A 295 22.65 -8.76 3.90
CA ALA A 295 23.30 -7.92 2.90
C ALA A 295 22.64 -6.53 2.73
N VAL A 296 23.25 -5.67 1.93
CA VAL A 296 22.76 -4.31 1.67
C VAL A 296 22.31 -4.22 0.22
N LEU A 297 21.12 -3.64 0.00
CA LEU A 297 20.57 -3.36 -1.32
C LEU A 297 21.57 -2.53 -2.11
N LYS A 298 21.91 -3.00 -3.31
CA LYS A 298 22.66 -2.20 -4.28
C LYS A 298 21.75 -1.79 -5.42
N ALA A 299 21.90 -0.54 -5.86
CA ALA A 299 21.17 -0.01 -6.99
C ALA A 299 22.14 0.55 -8.04
N PRO A 300 21.78 0.47 -9.34
CA PRO A 300 22.62 0.96 -10.41
C PRO A 300 22.63 2.49 -10.41
N ILE A 301 23.81 3.09 -10.28
CA ILE A 301 24.01 4.53 -10.46
C ILE A 301 24.60 4.75 -11.85
N ILE A 302 23.89 5.55 -12.65
CA ILE A 302 24.33 5.93 -13.98
C ILE A 302 25.25 7.14 -13.82
N GLU A 303 26.53 6.99 -14.16
CA GLU A 303 27.51 8.08 -14.03
C GLU A 303 27.52 9.00 -15.27
N ASN A 304 27.19 8.47 -16.45
CA ASN A 304 27.13 9.19 -17.74
C ASN A 304 25.99 8.65 -18.62
N CYS A 305 25.51 9.40 -19.61
CA CYS A 305 24.41 9.01 -20.54
C CYS A 305 24.68 7.77 -21.42
N GLN A 306 25.74 7.01 -21.16
CA GLN A 306 26.01 5.71 -21.78
C GLN A 306 25.44 4.59 -20.89
N THR A 307 25.30 3.37 -21.43
CA THR A 307 24.85 2.16 -20.71
C THR A 307 25.75 1.73 -19.54
N ASN A 308 26.75 2.52 -19.16
CA ASN A 308 27.66 2.24 -18.07
C ASN A 308 27.03 2.65 -16.74
N PHE A 309 26.79 1.67 -15.87
CA PHE A 309 26.30 1.86 -14.52
C PHE A 309 27.30 1.32 -13.50
N THR A 310 27.27 1.85 -12.29
CA THR A 310 27.99 1.31 -11.14
C THR A 310 27.00 0.90 -10.05
N MET A 311 27.11 -0.31 -9.54
CA MET A 311 26.26 -0.76 -8.43
C MET A 311 26.75 -0.12 -7.13
N LYS A 312 25.89 0.65 -6.47
CA LYS A 312 26.21 1.32 -5.20
C LYS A 312 25.23 0.91 -4.12
N ASP A 313 25.75 0.76 -2.90
CA ASP A 313 24.95 0.45 -1.72
C ASP A 313 23.95 1.59 -1.46
N VAL A 314 22.71 1.22 -1.17
CA VAL A 314 21.63 2.16 -0.87
C VAL A 314 21.65 2.45 0.63
N ILE A 315 22.27 3.57 0.99
CA ILE A 315 22.48 4.01 2.37
C ILE A 315 21.79 5.37 2.56
N SER A 316 21.00 5.51 3.62
CA SER A 316 20.36 6.79 3.97
C SER A 316 21.34 7.76 4.62
N LYS A 317 20.95 9.03 4.78
CA LYS A 317 21.70 10.06 5.53
C LYS A 317 21.94 9.71 7.00
N SER A 318 21.13 8.80 7.54
CA SER A 318 21.24 8.30 8.91
C SER A 318 21.92 6.94 8.97
N ASP A 319 22.67 6.58 7.92
CA ASP A 319 23.36 5.30 7.76
C ASP A 319 22.46 4.06 7.80
N ASN A 320 21.14 4.24 7.62
CA ASN A 320 20.21 3.13 7.52
C ASN A 320 20.38 2.43 6.17
N THR A 321 20.34 1.10 6.19
CA THR A 321 20.45 0.26 5.00
C THR A 321 19.13 -0.46 4.72
N ILE A 322 18.95 -0.88 3.47
CA ILE A 322 17.84 -1.74 3.06
C ILE A 322 18.41 -3.14 2.86
N PRO A 323 17.83 -4.20 3.45
CA PRO A 323 18.37 -5.54 3.26
C PRO A 323 18.14 -6.04 1.83
N LEU A 324 19.16 -6.66 1.23
CA LEU A 324 19.05 -7.22 -0.11
C LEU A 324 18.37 -8.60 -0.12
N TYR A 325 18.56 -9.39 0.94
CA TYR A 325 17.97 -10.72 1.06
C TYR A 325 17.05 -10.80 2.27
N VAL A 326 15.93 -11.48 2.09
CA VAL A 326 15.06 -11.97 3.15
C VAL A 326 15.11 -13.49 3.10
N TRP A 327 15.20 -14.16 4.23
CA TRP A 327 15.35 -15.61 4.24
C TRP A 327 14.66 -16.25 5.43
N ASN A 328 14.19 -17.48 5.22
CA ASN A 328 13.75 -18.39 6.28
C ASN A 328 14.59 -19.65 6.20
N TYR A 329 15.23 -20.00 7.31
CA TYR A 329 15.71 -21.35 7.57
C TYR A 329 14.55 -22.15 8.16
N LEU A 330 14.25 -23.31 7.58
CA LEU A 330 13.16 -24.18 8.01
C LEU A 330 13.72 -25.54 8.43
N GLN A 331 13.30 -26.01 9.60
CA GLN A 331 13.59 -27.35 10.07
C GLN A 331 12.31 -28.04 10.54
N ALA A 332 11.97 -29.17 9.91
CA ALA A 332 10.82 -29.97 10.31
C ALA A 332 11.05 -30.59 11.69
N ARG A 333 10.10 -30.40 12.62
CA ARG A 333 10.20 -30.96 13.97
C ARG A 333 10.06 -32.48 13.92
N GLY A 334 11.00 -33.19 14.54
CA GLY A 334 11.05 -34.66 14.52
C GLY A 334 11.73 -35.27 13.30
N ASN A 335 12.17 -34.46 12.33
CA ASN A 335 12.98 -34.92 11.20
C ASN A 335 14.05 -33.87 10.82
N SER A 336 15.24 -34.02 11.40
CA SER A 336 16.37 -33.11 11.14
C SER A 336 16.96 -33.22 9.72
N SER A 337 16.60 -34.25 8.94
CA SER A 337 17.06 -34.39 7.55
C SER A 337 16.27 -33.53 6.56
N ASN A 338 15.15 -32.95 6.98
CA ASN A 338 14.30 -32.09 6.17
C ASN A 338 14.52 -30.61 6.53
N GLU A 339 15.75 -30.14 6.32
CA GLU A 339 16.14 -28.74 6.49
C GLU A 339 16.50 -28.08 5.15
N PHE A 340 16.14 -26.81 5.02
CA PHE A 340 16.49 -25.99 3.87
C PHE A 340 16.34 -24.50 4.19
N VAL A 341 16.92 -23.67 3.33
CA VAL A 341 16.77 -22.21 3.42
C VAL A 341 16.03 -21.74 2.19
N ILE A 342 14.96 -20.97 2.38
CA ILE A 342 14.29 -20.25 1.30
C ILE A 342 14.67 -18.77 1.38
N ILE A 343 15.01 -18.18 0.24
CA ILE A 343 15.62 -16.86 0.15
C ILE A 343 14.87 -16.05 -0.89
N GLY A 344 14.45 -14.84 -0.52
CA GLY A 344 13.86 -13.84 -1.41
C GLY A 344 14.83 -12.70 -1.70
N PHE A 345 14.89 -12.30 -2.96
CA PHE A 345 15.69 -11.16 -3.43
C PHE A 345 14.88 -9.87 -3.33
N ASN A 346 15.19 -9.05 -2.32
CA ASN A 346 14.45 -7.85 -1.94
C ASN A 346 14.89 -6.63 -2.77
N SER A 347 14.90 -6.77 -4.10
CA SER A 347 15.35 -5.72 -5.01
C SER A 347 14.62 -5.76 -6.35
N PRO A 348 14.12 -4.61 -6.84
CA PRO A 348 13.56 -4.47 -8.18
C PRO A 348 14.63 -4.35 -9.28
N PHE A 349 15.91 -4.35 -8.92
CA PHE A 349 17.02 -4.07 -9.85
C PHE A 349 17.66 -5.35 -10.39
N ASN A 350 16.94 -6.47 -10.44
CA ASN A 350 17.48 -7.78 -10.81
C ASN A 350 18.18 -7.78 -12.18
N GLU A 351 17.72 -6.97 -13.14
CA GLU A 351 18.31 -6.85 -14.48
C GLU A 351 19.76 -6.32 -14.48
N PHE A 352 20.20 -5.67 -13.38
CA PHE A 352 21.56 -5.13 -13.23
C PHE A 352 22.51 -6.08 -12.47
N TYR A 353 22.00 -7.22 -12.02
CA TYR A 353 22.79 -8.26 -11.36
C TYR A 353 23.01 -9.40 -12.34
N SER A 354 24.17 -10.07 -12.23
CA SER A 354 24.29 -11.38 -12.83
C SER A 354 23.37 -12.37 -12.10
N LEU A 355 22.93 -13.43 -12.78
CA LEU A 355 22.06 -14.44 -12.15
C LEU A 355 22.73 -15.06 -10.92
N GLU A 356 24.04 -15.31 -10.97
CA GLU A 356 24.86 -15.83 -9.86
C GLU A 356 24.97 -14.84 -8.69
N ASP A 357 24.82 -13.54 -8.97
CA ASP A 357 24.79 -12.51 -7.94
C ASP A 357 23.46 -12.41 -7.20
N ILE A 358 22.39 -12.94 -7.78
CA ILE A 358 21.07 -13.04 -7.15
C ILE A 358 20.93 -14.41 -6.47
N ILE A 359 21.24 -15.47 -7.22
CA ILE A 359 20.99 -16.87 -6.85
C ILE A 359 22.34 -17.55 -6.74
N PHE A 360 22.81 -17.66 -5.51
CA PHE A 360 24.17 -18.06 -5.19
C PHE A 360 24.29 -19.53 -4.78
N CYS A 361 23.25 -20.33 -5.00
CA CYS A 361 23.19 -21.75 -4.68
C CYS A 361 22.39 -22.50 -5.76
N PRO A 362 22.56 -23.83 -5.89
CA PRO A 362 21.64 -24.65 -6.66
C PRO A 362 20.23 -24.55 -6.07
N ASP A 363 19.27 -24.14 -6.89
CA ASP A 363 17.88 -23.95 -6.45
C ASP A 363 17.13 -25.29 -6.46
N LYS A 364 16.67 -25.69 -5.27
CA LYS A 364 15.94 -26.95 -5.06
C LYS A 364 14.44 -26.75 -4.76
N CYS A 365 13.86 -25.58 -5.01
CA CYS A 365 12.46 -25.33 -4.64
C CYS A 365 11.48 -26.33 -5.29
N GLN A 366 11.78 -26.81 -6.50
CA GLN A 366 10.96 -27.82 -7.21
C GLN A 366 11.08 -29.23 -6.59
N GLU A 367 12.17 -29.54 -5.90
CA GLU A 367 12.38 -30.82 -5.22
C GLU A 367 11.55 -30.91 -3.92
N ILE A 368 11.12 -29.76 -3.39
CA ILE A 368 10.30 -29.67 -2.19
C ILE A 368 8.84 -29.84 -2.61
N SER A 369 8.26 -31.02 -2.32
CA SER A 369 6.97 -31.47 -2.84
C SER A 369 5.81 -30.47 -2.66
N TRP A 370 5.73 -29.82 -1.50
CA TRP A 370 4.66 -28.85 -1.21
C TRP A 370 4.93 -27.45 -1.78
N LEU A 371 6.16 -27.17 -2.23
CA LEU A 371 6.51 -25.94 -2.96
C LEU A 371 6.42 -26.10 -4.48
N ALA A 372 6.48 -27.32 -5.01
CA ALA A 372 6.55 -27.58 -6.45
C ALA A 372 5.51 -26.79 -7.27
N ASN A 373 4.25 -26.80 -6.84
CA ASN A 373 3.15 -26.11 -7.54
C ASN A 373 3.24 -24.58 -7.51
N VAL A 374 3.85 -23.99 -6.48
CA VAL A 374 4.01 -22.53 -6.37
C VAL A 374 5.36 -22.04 -6.87
N SER A 375 6.33 -22.94 -7.00
CA SER A 375 7.71 -22.63 -7.41
C SER A 375 7.84 -22.16 -8.87
N SER A 376 6.83 -22.42 -9.71
CA SER A 376 6.80 -22.00 -11.11
C SER A 376 6.93 -20.49 -11.29
N SER A 377 6.41 -19.69 -10.34
CA SER A 377 6.52 -18.23 -10.39
C SER A 377 7.75 -17.67 -9.68
N PHE A 378 8.53 -18.48 -8.95
CA PHE A 378 9.62 -17.99 -8.08
C PHE A 378 10.77 -17.33 -8.84
N ARG A 379 10.90 -17.59 -10.15
CA ARG A 379 11.87 -16.93 -11.02
C ARG A 379 11.36 -15.66 -11.70
N TYR A 380 10.06 -15.36 -11.60
CA TYR A 380 9.49 -14.17 -12.23
C TYR A 380 9.91 -12.92 -11.45
N SER A 381 10.80 -12.13 -12.05
CA SER A 381 11.38 -10.93 -11.46
C SER A 381 10.31 -9.95 -10.98
N VAL A 382 9.26 -9.74 -11.79
CA VAL A 382 8.13 -8.85 -11.46
C VAL A 382 7.35 -9.28 -10.22
N MET A 383 7.41 -10.56 -9.82
CA MET A 383 6.78 -11.12 -8.61
C MET A 383 7.77 -11.27 -7.44
N GLY A 384 9.01 -10.83 -7.62
CA GLY A 384 10.12 -10.98 -6.69
C GLY A 384 10.75 -12.37 -6.72
N ILE A 385 12.06 -12.42 -6.95
CA ILE A 385 12.77 -13.70 -7.09
C ILE A 385 12.86 -14.40 -5.74
N ILE A 386 12.54 -15.69 -5.72
CA ILE A 386 12.73 -16.60 -4.60
C ILE A 386 13.49 -17.84 -5.08
N PHE A 387 14.32 -18.41 -4.21
CA PHE A 387 15.03 -19.65 -4.47
C PHE A 387 15.28 -20.42 -3.16
N CYS A 388 15.50 -21.74 -3.26
CA CYS A 388 15.69 -22.62 -2.12
C CYS A 388 17.07 -23.24 -2.18
N CYS A 389 17.83 -23.16 -1.08
CA CYS A 389 19.17 -23.70 -0.98
C CYS A 389 19.26 -24.84 0.03
N ASN A 390 20.29 -25.68 -0.09
CA ASN A 390 20.76 -26.46 1.05
C ASN A 390 21.44 -25.55 2.07
N VAL A 391 21.38 -25.96 3.34
CA VAL A 391 21.95 -25.21 4.45
C VAL A 391 23.48 -25.04 4.30
N GLU A 392 24.17 -26.07 3.80
CA GLU A 392 25.63 -26.03 3.61
C GLU A 392 26.06 -25.10 2.48
N ASP A 393 25.26 -24.96 1.41
CA ASP A 393 25.54 -24.03 0.31
C ASP A 393 25.45 -22.58 0.82
N VAL A 394 24.46 -22.30 1.68
CA VAL A 394 24.29 -20.98 2.30
C VAL A 394 25.43 -20.65 3.26
N LYS A 395 25.86 -21.60 4.09
CA LYS A 395 27.03 -21.42 4.98
C LYS A 395 28.30 -21.13 4.18
N SER A 396 28.46 -21.81 3.04
CA SER A 396 29.63 -21.68 2.17
C SER A 396 29.63 -20.38 1.37
N SER A 397 28.46 -19.87 0.99
CA SER A 397 28.32 -18.68 0.14
C SER A 397 28.80 -17.40 0.80
N LYS A 398 28.80 -17.34 2.14
CA LYS A 398 29.23 -16.15 2.90
C LYS A 398 28.42 -14.88 2.60
N ARG A 399 27.36 -14.96 1.79
CA ARG A 399 26.51 -13.82 1.41
C ARG A 399 25.53 -13.41 2.50
N LEU A 400 25.30 -14.32 3.45
CA LEU A 400 24.61 -14.04 4.71
C LEU A 400 25.66 -13.79 5.81
N TYR A 401 26.55 -12.80 5.62
CA TYR A 401 27.56 -12.44 6.63
C TYR A 401 27.05 -11.38 7.60
N VAL A 402 27.05 -11.81 8.84
CA VAL A 402 27.15 -11.08 10.09
C VAL A 402 28.63 -10.80 10.35
N LEU A 403 29.13 -9.54 10.47
CA LEU A 403 30.38 -9.16 11.21
C LEU A 403 30.83 -7.65 11.06
N TYR A 404 31.10 -7.01 12.21
CA TYR A 404 31.87 -5.77 12.55
C TYR A 404 31.41 -4.34 12.10
N LEU A 405 31.62 -3.19 12.80
CA LEU A 405 31.47 -2.68 14.20
C LEU A 405 31.85 -1.15 14.24
N ASN A 406 31.07 -0.25 14.90
CA ASN A 406 31.48 0.76 15.93
C ASN A 406 30.46 1.94 16.17
N ILE A 407 30.51 2.51 17.38
CA ILE A 407 29.44 3.16 18.21
C ILE A 407 29.62 4.71 18.37
N LEU A 408 28.54 5.47 18.69
CA LEU A 408 28.39 6.58 19.71
C LEU A 408 27.13 7.46 19.41
N ILE A 409 25.99 7.49 20.14
CA ILE A 409 25.58 7.94 21.51
C ILE A 409 25.12 9.44 21.68
N ILE A 410 23.93 9.64 22.30
CA ILE A 410 23.36 10.75 23.16
C ILE A 410 22.28 11.76 22.62
N PHE A 411 21.02 11.55 23.11
CA PHE A 411 19.96 12.40 23.76
C PHE A 411 19.32 13.72 23.22
N CYS A 412 17.97 13.74 23.36
CA CYS A 412 17.10 14.63 24.19
C CYS A 412 16.04 15.58 23.55
N THR A 413 14.76 15.24 23.85
CA THR A 413 13.62 16.03 24.38
C THR A 413 12.83 17.09 23.57
N ILE A 414 11.56 16.71 23.33
CA ILE A 414 10.22 17.34 23.58
C ILE A 414 10.17 18.82 24.03
N THR A 415 9.27 19.64 23.45
CA THR A 415 8.04 20.16 24.12
C THR A 415 7.17 21.08 23.26
N SER A 416 5.88 21.08 23.64
CA SER A 416 4.66 21.71 23.14
C SER A 416 4.71 23.20 22.80
N ILE A 417 3.79 23.67 21.94
CA ILE A 417 3.43 25.10 21.88
C ILE A 417 1.90 25.31 21.87
N LYS A 418 1.58 26.43 22.51
CA LYS A 418 0.32 27.08 22.92
C LYS A 418 -0.71 27.29 21.79
N ALA A 419 -1.95 27.58 22.22
CA ALA A 419 -3.08 27.87 21.36
C ALA A 419 -2.91 29.18 20.56
N ASP A 420 -2.96 29.06 19.24
CA ASP A 420 -2.95 30.12 18.24
C ASP A 420 -4.20 30.02 17.35
N CYS A 421 -4.63 31.12 16.69
CA CYS A 421 -5.71 31.04 15.70
C CYS A 421 -5.20 30.27 14.46
N LYS A 422 -5.88 29.18 14.07
CA LYS A 422 -5.47 28.31 12.98
C LYS A 422 -6.36 28.46 11.75
N ILE A 423 -5.81 28.98 10.67
CA ILE A 423 -6.51 29.05 9.38
C ILE A 423 -6.14 27.83 8.57
N HIS A 424 -7.13 27.06 8.14
CA HIS A 424 -6.94 25.90 7.29
C HIS A 424 -7.11 26.29 5.82
N LEU A 425 -6.12 25.92 5.01
CA LEU A 425 -6.14 26.09 3.57
C LEU A 425 -6.25 24.70 2.91
N PRO A 426 -7.06 24.55 1.85
CA PRO A 426 -7.11 23.33 1.07
C PRO A 426 -5.72 22.93 0.58
N ALA A 427 -5.44 21.63 0.64
CA ALA A 427 -4.25 21.08 0.00
C ALA A 427 -4.36 21.15 -1.53
N ASP A 428 -5.58 21.05 -2.06
CA ASP A 428 -5.89 21.21 -3.48
C ASP A 428 -5.74 22.68 -3.91
N ILE A 429 -4.78 22.93 -4.81
CA ILE A 429 -4.44 24.25 -5.33
C ILE A 429 -5.61 24.90 -6.09
N SER A 430 -6.48 24.11 -6.72
CA SER A 430 -7.56 24.60 -7.58
C SER A 430 -8.66 25.34 -6.81
N ILE A 431 -8.86 24.98 -5.54
CA ILE A 431 -9.83 25.59 -4.62
C ILE A 431 -9.16 26.39 -3.50
N ARG A 432 -7.83 26.53 -3.57
CA ARG A 432 -7.04 27.18 -2.53
C ARG A 432 -6.91 28.67 -2.79
N PRO A 433 -7.31 29.52 -1.82
CA PRO A 433 -7.09 30.95 -1.94
C PRO A 433 -5.60 31.31 -1.84
N ARG A 434 -5.20 32.35 -2.57
CA ARG A 434 -3.87 32.97 -2.45
C ARG A 434 -3.86 33.83 -1.20
N VAL A 435 -2.98 33.51 -0.25
CA VAL A 435 -2.91 34.20 1.03
C VAL A 435 -1.59 34.92 1.21
N TYR A 436 -1.65 36.15 1.67
CA TYR A 436 -0.50 37.00 1.95
C TYR A 436 -0.49 37.40 3.43
N LYS A 437 0.71 37.39 4.01
CA LYS A 437 0.98 37.85 5.37
C LYS A 437 1.96 39.01 5.34
N TYR A 438 1.74 39.99 6.20
CA TYR A 438 2.70 41.07 6.42
C TYR A 438 3.86 40.60 7.30
N VAL A 439 5.09 40.84 6.85
CA VAL A 439 6.31 40.76 7.66
C VAL A 439 7.02 42.11 7.56
N GLY A 440 6.92 42.91 8.61
CA GLY A 440 7.32 44.33 8.55
C GLY A 440 6.49 45.09 7.52
N SER A 441 7.15 45.74 6.55
CA SER A 441 6.49 46.50 5.47
C SER A 441 6.25 45.69 4.18
N LYS A 442 6.61 44.39 4.13
CA LYS A 442 6.51 43.56 2.92
C LYS A 442 5.44 42.48 3.05
N LEU A 443 4.68 42.26 1.98
CA LEU A 443 3.78 41.12 1.83
C LEU A 443 4.57 39.88 1.41
N ILE A 444 4.29 38.75 2.06
CA ILE A 444 4.84 37.45 1.69
C ILE A 444 3.68 36.49 1.44
N ASN A 445 3.72 35.78 0.31
CA ASN A 445 2.74 34.75 -0.03
C ASN A 445 2.96 33.50 0.84
N VAL A 446 1.89 33.03 1.49
CA VAL A 446 1.92 31.90 2.42
C VAL A 446 1.62 30.60 1.68
N LYS A 447 2.60 29.69 1.65
CA LYS A 447 2.50 28.39 0.96
C LYS A 447 2.06 27.21 1.84
N ASN A 448 1.91 27.41 3.15
CA ASN A 448 1.58 26.33 4.09
C ASN A 448 0.07 26.02 4.11
N ASN A 449 -0.30 24.73 4.26
CA ASN A 449 -1.70 24.26 4.27
C ASN A 449 -2.49 24.72 5.51
N TYR A 450 -1.79 25.33 6.47
CA TYR A 450 -2.41 26.04 7.56
C TYR A 450 -1.58 27.27 7.89
N ILE A 451 -2.23 28.28 8.46
CA ILE A 451 -1.61 29.51 8.90
C ILE A 451 -1.89 29.66 10.39
N ILE A 452 -0.82 29.84 11.14
CA ILE A 452 -0.88 30.18 12.56
C ILE A 452 -0.83 31.71 12.66
N LEU A 453 -1.89 32.30 13.20
CA LEU A 453 -1.96 33.72 13.51
C LEU A 453 -1.88 33.93 15.00
N HIS A 454 -0.90 34.74 15.41
CA HIS A 454 -0.81 35.24 16.78
C HIS A 454 -1.71 36.46 16.97
N TYR A 455 -1.94 36.82 18.24
CA TYR A 455 -2.75 37.98 18.62
C TYR A 455 -2.34 39.25 17.84
N ASN A 456 -3.35 39.93 17.27
CA ASN A 456 -3.25 41.15 16.47
C ASN A 456 -2.59 41.00 15.08
N GLN A 457 -2.32 39.79 14.59
CA GLN A 457 -1.84 39.57 13.22
C GLN A 457 -3.00 39.55 12.21
N GLU A 458 -2.79 40.17 11.04
CA GLU A 458 -3.72 40.23 9.91
C GLU A 458 -3.11 39.56 8.67
N ILE A 459 -3.94 38.83 7.93
CA ILE A 459 -3.62 38.30 6.60
C ILE A 459 -4.64 38.78 5.57
N GLU A 460 -4.27 38.63 4.31
CA GLU A 460 -5.08 38.96 3.15
C GLU A 460 -5.19 37.75 2.22
N ALA A 461 -6.40 37.33 1.90
CA ALA A 461 -6.69 36.14 1.10
C ALA A 461 -7.47 36.53 -0.17
N TYR A 462 -7.21 35.82 -1.28
CA TYR A 462 -7.78 36.08 -2.59
C TYR A 462 -8.21 34.79 -3.30
N CYS A 463 -9.37 34.82 -3.95
CA CYS A 463 -9.85 33.80 -4.89
C CYS A 463 -9.96 34.38 -6.30
N ASP A 464 -9.87 33.55 -7.33
CA ASP A 464 -9.96 34.00 -8.73
C ASP A 464 -11.42 34.34 -9.13
N VAL A 465 -12.40 33.69 -8.49
CA VAL A 465 -13.84 33.94 -8.70
C VAL A 465 -14.45 34.53 -7.42
N GLU A 466 -14.69 33.70 -6.40
CA GLU A 466 -15.18 34.11 -5.09
C GLU A 466 -14.86 33.03 -4.04
N PHE A 467 -14.98 33.39 -2.77
CA PHE A 467 -14.90 32.44 -1.67
C PHE A 467 -16.21 31.65 -1.54
N GLU A 468 -16.12 30.37 -1.17
CA GLU A 468 -17.28 29.52 -0.94
C GLU A 468 -18.13 30.13 0.20
N ASN A 469 -19.41 30.39 -0.06
CA ASN A 469 -20.37 31.04 0.85
C ASN A 469 -20.09 32.53 1.17
N ILE A 470 -19.12 33.17 0.50
CA ILE A 470 -18.84 34.60 0.65
C ILE A 470 -18.73 35.22 -0.74
N ALA A 471 -19.69 36.08 -1.10
CA ALA A 471 -19.78 36.74 -2.41
C ALA A 471 -18.72 37.84 -2.63
N THR A 472 -17.46 37.55 -2.31
CA THR A 472 -16.30 38.41 -2.56
C THR A 472 -15.11 37.57 -2.97
N ASN A 473 -14.19 38.16 -3.74
CA ASN A 473 -12.95 37.51 -4.19
C ASN A 473 -11.73 37.88 -3.34
N GLN A 474 -11.92 38.73 -2.32
CA GLN A 474 -10.89 39.20 -1.40
C GLN A 474 -11.41 39.23 0.03
N LEU A 475 -10.58 38.81 0.98
CA LEU A 475 -10.90 38.72 2.40
C LEU A 475 -9.69 39.11 3.24
N PHE A 476 -9.89 39.85 4.33
CA PHE A 476 -8.85 40.08 5.33
C PHE A 476 -9.23 39.39 6.62
N VAL A 477 -8.29 38.69 7.26
CA VAL A 477 -8.52 37.88 8.45
C VAL A 477 -7.58 38.30 9.57
N LYS A 478 -8.12 38.54 10.77
CA LYS A 478 -7.37 39.00 11.96
C LYS A 478 -7.66 38.13 13.19
N CYS A 479 -6.64 37.83 14.00
CA CYS A 479 -6.78 37.09 15.26
C CYS A 479 -6.78 38.05 16.47
N MET A 480 -7.84 38.03 17.29
CA MET A 480 -7.95 38.85 18.51
C MET A 480 -8.44 38.06 19.75
N ASN A 481 -8.15 36.75 19.79
CA ASN A 481 -8.68 35.67 20.67
C ASN A 481 -9.76 34.80 20.00
N SER A 482 -10.36 35.30 18.92
CA SER A 482 -11.11 34.54 17.92
C SER A 482 -10.85 35.13 16.53
N ILE A 483 -11.33 34.46 15.48
CA ILE A 483 -11.10 34.88 14.09
C ILE A 483 -12.12 35.94 13.68
N GLN A 484 -11.63 37.06 13.16
CA GLN A 484 -12.43 38.16 12.60
C GLN A 484 -12.13 38.35 11.11
N THR A 485 -13.17 38.52 10.28
CA THR A 485 -13.03 38.74 8.83
C THR A 485 -13.63 40.08 8.36
N LYS A 486 -13.01 40.73 7.36
CA LYS A 486 -13.53 41.92 6.67
C LYS A 486 -13.38 41.78 5.16
N THR A 487 -14.33 42.32 4.40
CA THR A 487 -14.39 42.24 2.93
C THR A 487 -13.85 43.49 2.23
N ASN A 488 -13.53 44.58 2.97
CA ASN A 488 -12.93 45.80 2.42
C ASN A 488 -12.17 46.61 3.49
N LYS A 489 -11.09 47.32 3.14
CA LYS A 489 -10.25 48.09 4.09
C LYS A 489 -10.99 49.25 4.79
N LYS A 490 -12.13 49.69 4.25
CA LYS A 490 -12.95 50.80 4.77
C LYS A 490 -14.11 50.38 5.68
N HIS A 491 -14.34 49.09 5.90
CA HIS A 491 -15.46 48.57 6.71
C HIS A 491 -14.95 47.92 8.02
N SER A 492 -15.76 48.00 9.08
CA SER A 492 -15.56 47.29 10.34
C SER A 492 -15.71 45.78 10.17
N TYR A 493 -14.94 44.99 10.93
CA TYR A 493 -15.01 43.52 10.95
C TYR A 493 -16.44 43.05 11.26
N SER A 494 -17.06 42.29 10.35
CA SER A 494 -18.50 42.04 10.35
C SER A 494 -18.90 40.58 10.58
N MET A 495 -17.97 39.71 10.98
CA MET A 495 -18.29 38.31 11.28
C MET A 495 -17.44 37.82 12.46
N TYR A 496 -18.12 37.41 13.53
CA TYR A 496 -17.52 36.76 14.70
C TYR A 496 -17.69 35.24 14.53
N SER A 497 -16.59 34.52 14.30
CA SER A 497 -16.56 33.09 14.59
C SER A 497 -16.13 32.93 16.05
N TYR A 498 -16.86 32.14 16.84
CA TYR A 498 -16.47 31.77 18.20
C TYR A 498 -15.38 30.67 18.22
N GLU A 499 -14.88 30.24 17.06
CA GLU A 499 -13.88 29.19 16.92
C GLU A 499 -12.46 29.75 16.72
N SER A 500 -11.47 29.04 17.26
CA SER A 500 -10.04 29.32 17.05
C SER A 500 -9.55 28.87 15.67
N ALA A 501 -10.42 28.36 14.81
CA ALA A 501 -10.09 27.90 13.47
C ALA A 501 -11.12 28.30 12.40
N ILE A 502 -10.68 28.50 11.15
CA ILE A 502 -11.55 28.78 9.98
C ILE A 502 -11.03 28.05 8.74
N ASN A 503 -11.94 27.57 7.89
CA ASN A 503 -11.64 27.00 6.58
C ASN A 503 -11.90 28.04 5.48
N LEU A 504 -10.91 28.32 4.63
CA LEU A 504 -11.07 29.22 3.47
C LEU A 504 -11.00 28.43 2.16
N ARG A 505 -12.04 28.51 1.31
CA ARG A 505 -12.15 27.78 0.03
C ARG A 505 -12.65 28.69 -1.09
N CYS A 506 -12.23 28.43 -2.34
CA CYS A 506 -12.72 29.11 -3.55
C CYS A 506 -13.74 28.25 -4.31
N SER A 507 -14.71 28.89 -4.97
CA SER A 507 -15.69 28.23 -5.86
C SER A 507 -15.04 27.75 -7.18
N THR A 508 -15.46 26.60 -7.74
CA THR A 508 -14.90 25.99 -8.97
C THR A 508 -15.69 26.28 -10.25
N ILE A 509 -15.00 26.30 -11.40
CA ILE A 509 -15.59 26.42 -12.75
C ILE A 509 -16.13 25.04 -13.18
N LYS A 510 -17.39 24.97 -13.63
CA LYS A 510 -18.01 23.74 -14.15
C LYS A 510 -17.87 23.65 -15.68
N TRP A 511 -17.27 22.58 -16.19
CA TRP A 511 -17.24 22.22 -17.61
C TRP A 511 -18.33 21.18 -17.91
N LYS A 512 -18.75 21.10 -19.17
CA LYS A 512 -19.79 20.19 -19.65
C LYS A 512 -19.29 19.41 -20.86
N LEU A 513 -19.85 18.23 -21.08
CA LEU A 513 -19.56 17.41 -22.25
C LEU A 513 -20.62 17.64 -23.32
N TYR A 514 -20.18 17.75 -24.57
CA TYR A 514 -21.06 17.94 -25.71
C TYR A 514 -20.69 16.99 -26.83
N GLU A 515 -21.68 16.49 -27.57
CA GLU A 515 -21.43 15.79 -28.83
C GLU A 515 -21.12 16.77 -29.95
N SER A 516 -20.07 16.49 -30.73
CA SER A 516 -19.67 17.30 -31.88
C SER A 516 -20.55 17.01 -33.10
N SER A 517 -20.95 18.05 -33.81
CA SER A 517 -21.64 17.94 -35.11
C SER A 517 -20.77 17.48 -36.26
N GLU A 518 -19.46 17.68 -36.13
CA GLU A 518 -18.45 17.27 -37.12
C GLU A 518 -17.46 16.31 -36.48
N LYS A 519 -16.93 15.37 -37.27
CA LYS A 519 -15.90 14.46 -36.80
C LYS A 519 -14.54 15.14 -36.81
N PHE A 520 -13.76 14.91 -35.75
CA PHE A 520 -12.38 15.39 -35.72
C PHE A 520 -11.52 14.65 -36.75
N THR A 521 -10.56 15.33 -37.34
CA THR A 521 -9.69 14.76 -38.39
C THR A 521 -8.81 13.62 -37.89
N TRP A 522 -8.51 13.60 -36.59
CA TRP A 522 -7.78 12.52 -35.90
C TRP A 522 -8.70 11.46 -35.31
N CYS A 523 -10.02 11.58 -35.47
CA CYS A 523 -10.99 10.62 -34.98
C CYS A 523 -11.49 9.75 -36.15
N PRO A 524 -11.23 8.42 -36.14
CA PRO A 524 -11.72 7.52 -37.17
C PRO A 524 -13.23 7.64 -37.43
N PHE A 525 -13.66 7.41 -38.66
CA PHE A 525 -15.03 7.65 -39.10
C PHE A 525 -16.09 6.79 -38.38
N TYR A 526 -15.69 5.70 -37.72
CA TYR A 526 -16.58 4.83 -36.95
C TYR A 526 -16.62 5.17 -35.46
N LEU A 527 -15.79 6.12 -34.99
CA LEU A 527 -15.75 6.59 -33.60
C LEU A 527 -16.50 7.92 -33.43
N THR A 528 -16.80 8.29 -32.18
CA THR A 528 -17.59 9.49 -31.84
C THR A 528 -16.70 10.61 -31.33
N SER A 529 -16.98 11.85 -31.75
CA SER A 529 -16.25 13.06 -31.35
C SER A 529 -17.04 13.87 -30.31
N TYR A 530 -16.43 14.14 -29.16
CA TYR A 530 -17.00 14.93 -28.08
C TYR A 530 -16.15 16.18 -27.76
N PHE A 531 -16.81 17.23 -27.26
CA PHE A 531 -16.18 18.42 -26.74
C PHE A 531 -16.36 18.52 -25.23
N ALA A 532 -15.27 18.71 -24.49
CA ALA A 532 -15.33 19.23 -23.14
C ALA A 532 -15.30 20.76 -23.23
N GLY A 533 -16.36 21.46 -22.81
CA GLY A 533 -16.46 22.91 -22.99
C GLY A 533 -17.48 23.60 -22.09
N ARG A 534 -17.59 24.92 -22.21
CA ARG A 534 -18.61 25.72 -21.54
C ARG A 534 -19.05 26.91 -22.40
N PRO A 535 -20.28 27.40 -22.27
CA PRO A 535 -20.71 28.59 -22.97
C PRO A 535 -19.94 29.82 -22.45
N SER A 536 -19.51 30.68 -23.38
CA SER A 536 -18.87 31.98 -23.11
C SER A 536 -19.79 33.16 -23.42
N SER A 537 -20.70 33.00 -24.38
CA SER A 537 -21.81 33.91 -24.69
C SER A 537 -22.91 33.12 -25.40
N LEU A 538 -24.02 33.78 -25.76
CA LEU A 538 -25.03 33.18 -26.65
C LEU A 538 -24.32 32.65 -27.92
N ASN A 539 -24.41 31.35 -28.18
CA ASN A 539 -23.82 30.64 -29.32
C ASN A 539 -22.28 30.62 -29.42
N ASN A 540 -21.53 31.03 -28.38
CA ASN A 540 -20.07 30.84 -28.35
C ASN A 540 -19.66 29.93 -27.20
N TYR A 541 -18.77 29.00 -27.49
CA TYR A 541 -18.24 28.03 -26.54
C TYR A 541 -16.74 28.22 -26.35
N ILE A 542 -16.29 27.96 -25.13
CA ILE A 542 -14.90 27.78 -24.79
C ILE A 542 -14.67 26.28 -24.62
N PHE A 543 -13.81 25.72 -25.47
CA PHE A 543 -13.43 24.32 -25.40
C PHE A 543 -12.16 24.14 -24.56
N LEU A 544 -12.23 23.16 -23.67
CA LEU A 544 -11.15 22.64 -22.86
C LEU A 544 -10.39 21.53 -23.60
N ALA A 545 -11.13 20.62 -24.26
CA ALA A 545 -10.57 19.52 -25.03
C ALA A 545 -11.55 18.99 -26.09
N GLY A 546 -11.00 18.29 -27.09
CA GLY A 546 -11.73 17.43 -28.01
C GLY A 546 -11.40 15.97 -27.71
N ILE A 547 -12.40 15.09 -27.65
CA ILE A 547 -12.27 13.69 -27.24
C ILE A 547 -12.79 12.81 -28.38
N CYS A 548 -12.01 11.83 -28.81
CA CYS A 548 -12.44 10.76 -29.70
C CYS A 548 -12.67 9.49 -28.88
N TYR A 549 -13.87 8.94 -28.95
CA TYR A 549 -14.30 7.86 -28.07
C TYR A 549 -14.91 6.70 -28.85
N ASN A 550 -14.60 5.49 -28.43
CA ASN A 550 -15.16 4.26 -28.95
C ASN A 550 -16.34 3.83 -28.10
N THR A 551 -17.54 4.02 -28.63
CA THR A 551 -18.79 3.67 -27.95
C THR A 551 -19.05 2.16 -27.91
N TYR A 552 -18.41 1.39 -28.80
CA TYR A 552 -18.51 -0.08 -28.79
C TYR A 552 -17.62 -0.67 -27.69
N ASP A 553 -16.35 -0.31 -27.66
CA ASP A 553 -15.38 -0.77 -26.66
C ASP A 553 -15.47 0.00 -25.33
N GLN A 554 -16.35 0.99 -25.24
CA GLN A 554 -16.49 1.90 -24.11
C GLN A 554 -15.14 2.46 -23.62
N SER A 555 -14.30 2.90 -24.55
CA SER A 555 -12.95 3.34 -24.26
C SER A 555 -12.58 4.61 -25.01
N VAL A 556 -11.75 5.44 -24.36
CA VAL A 556 -11.14 6.61 -25.00
C VAL A 556 -10.18 6.15 -26.09
N SER A 557 -10.27 6.72 -27.29
CA SER A 557 -9.30 6.47 -28.36
C SER A 557 -8.20 7.54 -28.33
N SER A 558 -8.59 8.81 -28.28
CA SER A 558 -7.65 9.92 -28.17
C SER A 558 -8.29 11.19 -27.60
N VAL A 559 -7.45 12.08 -27.06
CA VAL A 559 -7.85 13.37 -26.46
C VAL A 559 -6.90 14.46 -26.92
N TYR A 560 -7.48 15.54 -27.42
CA TYR A 560 -6.78 16.75 -27.82
C TYR A 560 -6.94 17.86 -26.77
N TYR A 561 -5.83 18.26 -26.14
CA TYR A 561 -5.81 19.28 -25.09
C TYR A 561 -4.55 20.16 -25.17
N THR A 562 -4.48 21.22 -24.37
CA THR A 562 -3.31 22.11 -24.31
C THR A 562 -2.68 22.11 -22.92
N LEU A 563 -1.35 22.04 -22.88
CA LEU A 563 -0.56 22.30 -21.69
C LEU A 563 0.18 23.63 -21.84
N ALA A 564 -0.15 24.61 -20.99
CA ALA A 564 0.40 25.97 -21.05
C ALA A 564 0.81 26.47 -19.65
N PRO A 565 1.76 27.41 -19.50
CA PRO A 565 2.25 27.91 -18.20
C PRO A 565 1.15 28.44 -17.25
N LYS A 566 1.35 28.42 -15.93
CA LYS A 566 0.34 28.77 -14.88
C LYS A 566 -0.36 30.13 -15.00
N HIS A 567 0.15 31.06 -15.81
CA HIS A 567 -0.44 32.38 -16.04
C HIS A 567 -0.75 32.65 -17.52
N SER A 568 -0.82 31.59 -18.32
CA SER A 568 -1.03 31.67 -19.76
C SER A 568 -2.51 31.83 -20.12
N VAL A 569 -2.80 32.72 -21.07
CA VAL A 569 -4.14 32.84 -21.71
C VAL A 569 -4.41 31.64 -22.65
N TYR A 570 -3.39 30.82 -22.93
CA TYR A 570 -3.39 29.71 -23.90
C TYR A 570 -3.82 28.35 -23.30
N MET A 571 -4.60 28.30 -22.22
CA MET A 571 -5.13 27.02 -21.68
C MET A 571 -6.19 26.34 -22.57
N LYS A 572 -6.18 26.58 -23.88
CA LYS A 572 -7.23 26.14 -24.81
C LYS A 572 -6.60 25.71 -26.14
N PRO A 573 -6.99 24.55 -26.69
CA PRO A 573 -6.47 24.04 -27.96
C PRO A 573 -6.60 25.04 -29.10
N SER A 574 -5.49 25.31 -29.78
CA SER A 574 -5.41 26.38 -30.79
C SER A 574 -6.42 26.19 -31.91
N ASN A 575 -6.66 24.95 -32.33
CA ASN A 575 -7.55 24.60 -33.44
C ASN A 575 -9.01 24.41 -33.03
N LEU A 576 -9.30 24.39 -31.73
CA LEU A 576 -10.68 24.39 -31.24
C LEU A 576 -11.23 25.81 -31.01
N LYS A 577 -10.36 26.82 -30.95
CA LYS A 577 -10.75 28.23 -30.69
C LYS A 577 -11.64 28.85 -31.77
N ASN A 578 -11.70 28.27 -32.97
CA ASN A 578 -12.40 28.83 -34.14
C ASN A 578 -13.35 27.82 -34.82
N SER A 579 -13.69 26.73 -34.14
CA SER A 579 -14.71 25.79 -34.63
C SER A 579 -16.07 26.50 -34.58
N SER A 580 -16.54 27.02 -35.71
CA SER A 580 -17.87 27.64 -35.86
C SER A 580 -19.02 26.67 -35.62
N THR A 581 -18.73 25.39 -35.38
CA THR A 581 -19.68 24.31 -35.20
C THR A 581 -20.27 24.33 -33.79
N PRO A 582 -21.56 24.63 -33.63
CA PRO A 582 -22.20 24.55 -32.32
C PRO A 582 -22.28 23.08 -31.87
N PRO A 583 -22.05 22.80 -30.57
CA PRO A 583 -22.32 21.48 -30.01
C PRO A 583 -23.79 21.11 -30.22
N LEU A 584 -24.05 19.87 -30.66
CA LEU A 584 -25.40 19.38 -30.97
C LEU A 584 -26.23 19.15 -29.70
N LEU A 585 -25.62 18.49 -28.73
CA LEU A 585 -26.30 17.97 -27.56
C LEU A 585 -25.35 17.99 -26.35
N GLU A 586 -25.84 18.49 -25.22
CA GLU A 586 -25.15 18.34 -23.93
C GLU A 586 -25.39 16.94 -23.40
N ILE A 587 -24.32 16.22 -23.09
CA ILE A 587 -24.40 14.91 -22.45
C ILE A 587 -24.50 15.11 -20.93
N GLN A 588 -25.61 14.67 -20.36
CA GLN A 588 -25.83 14.67 -18.91
C GLN A 588 -25.34 13.34 -18.31
N TYR A 589 -25.07 13.33 -17.00
CA TYR A 589 -24.69 12.11 -16.25
C TYR A 589 -23.50 11.36 -16.86
N ILE A 590 -22.37 12.06 -17.03
CA ILE A 590 -21.15 11.53 -17.67
C ILE A 590 -20.70 10.22 -17.02
N ASP A 591 -20.64 10.16 -15.67
CA ASP A 591 -20.20 8.98 -14.94
C ASP A 591 -21.13 7.76 -15.04
N GLU A 592 -22.40 7.98 -15.38
CA GLU A 592 -23.37 6.90 -15.62
C GLU A 592 -23.37 6.46 -17.10
N SER A 593 -23.03 7.39 -18.00
CA SER A 593 -23.05 7.17 -19.45
C SER A 593 -21.75 6.59 -19.99
N PHE A 594 -20.64 6.93 -19.34
CA PHE A 594 -19.31 6.44 -19.63
C PHE A 594 -18.78 5.93 -18.30
N GLY A 595 -18.54 4.63 -18.20
CA GLY A 595 -18.02 4.05 -16.96
C GLY A 595 -17.05 2.93 -17.34
N PRO A 596 -15.86 2.86 -16.71
CA PRO A 596 -15.02 1.71 -16.90
C PRO A 596 -15.77 0.46 -16.41
N ASN A 597 -15.87 -0.56 -17.25
CA ASN A 597 -16.22 -1.88 -16.78
C ASN A 597 -15.08 -2.31 -15.86
N ASN A 598 -15.30 -2.41 -14.54
CA ASN A 598 -14.27 -2.90 -13.63
C ASN A 598 -13.93 -4.35 -14.01
N ILE A 599 -12.87 -4.52 -14.78
CA ILE A 599 -12.38 -5.82 -15.20
C ILE A 599 -11.73 -6.50 -14.00
N THR A 600 -12.25 -7.67 -13.70
CA THR A 600 -11.72 -8.62 -12.73
C THR A 600 -10.96 -9.72 -13.47
N LYS A 601 -10.18 -10.52 -12.74
CA LYS A 601 -9.53 -11.69 -13.33
C LYS A 601 -10.52 -12.65 -13.99
N ASP A 602 -11.78 -12.68 -13.55
CA ASP A 602 -12.78 -13.61 -14.06
C ASP A 602 -13.33 -13.17 -15.43
N ASP A 603 -12.95 -11.98 -15.90
CA ASP A 603 -13.37 -11.44 -17.19
C ASP A 603 -12.46 -11.88 -18.35
N PHE A 604 -11.37 -12.60 -18.11
CA PHE A 604 -10.52 -13.15 -19.18
C PHE A 604 -11.02 -14.52 -19.63
N VAL A 605 -10.99 -14.75 -20.94
CA VAL A 605 -11.41 -16.02 -21.55
C VAL A 605 -10.40 -17.15 -21.25
N ASN A 606 -9.10 -16.83 -21.27
CA ASN A 606 -8.02 -17.79 -21.05
C ASN A 606 -7.61 -17.84 -19.55
N GLU A 607 -7.64 -19.02 -18.93
CA GLU A 607 -7.30 -19.25 -17.51
C GLU A 607 -5.84 -18.85 -17.17
N GLN A 608 -4.90 -18.98 -18.11
CA GLN A 608 -3.53 -18.49 -17.94
C GLN A 608 -3.53 -16.97 -17.82
N PHE A 609 -4.33 -16.27 -18.62
CA PHE A 609 -4.47 -14.80 -18.54
C PHE A 609 -5.21 -14.34 -17.29
N GLN A 610 -6.21 -15.09 -16.81
CA GLN A 610 -6.85 -14.81 -15.51
C GLN A 610 -5.80 -14.82 -14.37
N ASN A 611 -4.92 -15.82 -14.39
CA ASN A 611 -3.81 -15.92 -13.44
C ASN A 611 -2.82 -14.77 -13.62
N MET A 612 -2.36 -14.48 -14.85
CA MET A 612 -1.43 -13.37 -15.11
C MET A 612 -2.00 -12.03 -14.65
N PHE A 613 -3.27 -11.75 -14.96
CA PHE A 613 -3.94 -10.49 -14.62
C PHE A 613 -4.01 -10.22 -13.13
N THR A 614 -4.09 -11.30 -12.33
CA THR A 614 -4.06 -11.22 -10.86
C THR A 614 -2.76 -10.60 -10.33
N TYR A 615 -1.65 -10.65 -11.09
CA TYR A 615 -0.32 -10.19 -10.62
C TYR A 615 0.22 -8.99 -11.40
N THR A 616 -0.21 -8.78 -12.65
CA THR A 616 0.18 -7.61 -13.45
C THR A 616 -0.44 -6.30 -12.95
N ASN A 617 -1.48 -6.39 -12.11
CA ASN A 617 -2.14 -5.27 -11.42
C ASN A 617 -2.64 -4.16 -12.34
N TYR A 618 -3.11 -4.49 -13.56
CA TYR A 618 -3.69 -3.48 -14.44
C TYR A 618 -4.80 -2.72 -13.72
N GLY A 619 -4.79 -1.40 -13.88
CA GLY A 619 -5.74 -0.52 -13.21
C GLY A 619 -6.27 0.54 -14.15
N TYR A 620 -7.54 0.88 -13.99
CA TYR A 620 -8.13 2.00 -14.70
C TYR A 620 -7.52 3.32 -14.22
N SER A 621 -7.13 4.14 -15.18
CA SER A 621 -6.71 5.51 -14.91
C SER A 621 -6.90 6.37 -16.15
N SER A 622 -7.16 7.65 -15.93
CA SER A 622 -7.30 8.62 -17.02
C SER A 622 -6.07 8.65 -17.92
N ILE A 623 -6.27 8.86 -19.22
CA ILE A 623 -5.17 9.11 -20.15
C ILE A 623 -4.43 10.43 -19.85
N ILE A 624 -5.09 11.38 -19.17
CA ILE A 624 -4.49 12.64 -18.72
C ILE A 624 -4.24 12.57 -17.20
N GLN A 625 -2.97 12.43 -16.79
CA GLN A 625 -2.60 12.25 -15.38
C GLN A 625 -1.76 13.39 -14.80
N MET A 626 -1.38 14.34 -15.64
CA MET A 626 -0.59 15.51 -15.28
C MET A 626 -1.24 16.27 -14.10
N PRO A 627 -0.56 16.43 -12.93
CA PRO A 627 -1.15 17.03 -11.73
C PRO A 627 -1.79 18.41 -11.97
N LYS A 628 -1.22 19.19 -12.90
CA LYS A 628 -1.74 20.50 -13.27
C LYS A 628 -3.10 20.45 -13.97
N LEU A 629 -3.40 19.36 -14.66
CA LEU A 629 -4.63 19.16 -15.43
C LEU A 629 -5.60 18.21 -14.73
N ASN A 630 -5.11 17.42 -13.78
CA ASN A 630 -5.85 16.40 -13.03
C ASN A 630 -7.13 16.97 -12.37
N SER A 631 -7.03 18.10 -11.67
CA SER A 631 -8.21 18.73 -11.02
C SER A 631 -9.26 19.22 -12.02
N THR A 632 -8.88 19.52 -13.27
CA THR A 632 -9.80 20.03 -14.29
C THR A 632 -10.44 18.89 -15.10
N PHE A 633 -9.67 17.86 -15.44
CA PHE A 633 -10.15 16.73 -16.24
C PHE A 633 -10.74 15.62 -15.38
N ASN A 634 -10.00 15.12 -14.38
CA ASN A 634 -10.39 13.91 -13.66
C ASN A 634 -11.47 14.15 -12.59
N GLN A 635 -11.76 15.40 -12.19
CA GLN A 635 -12.93 15.67 -11.35
C GLN A 635 -14.26 15.63 -12.13
N GLN A 636 -14.25 15.77 -13.46
CA GLN A 636 -15.46 15.98 -14.27
C GLN A 636 -15.61 14.99 -15.43
N PHE A 637 -14.53 14.38 -15.90
CA PHE A 637 -14.48 13.52 -17.08
C PHE A 637 -13.69 12.23 -16.86
N SER A 638 -13.36 11.85 -15.61
CA SER A 638 -12.49 10.68 -15.33
C SER A 638 -12.99 9.42 -16.02
N SER A 639 -14.27 9.14 -15.85
CA SER A 639 -14.97 7.97 -16.35
C SER A 639 -14.97 7.86 -17.89
N LEU A 640 -14.92 8.99 -18.59
CA LEU A 640 -14.79 9.08 -20.04
C LEU A 640 -13.35 8.88 -20.53
N LEU A 641 -12.36 9.21 -19.71
CA LEU A 641 -10.94 9.26 -20.09
C LEU A 641 -10.12 8.07 -19.61
N GLU A 642 -10.75 7.17 -18.85
CA GLU A 642 -10.12 6.01 -18.23
C GLU A 642 -9.92 4.86 -19.22
N PHE A 643 -8.76 4.20 -19.13
CA PHE A 643 -8.49 2.93 -19.77
C PHE A 643 -7.55 2.08 -18.90
N LEU A 644 -7.33 0.82 -19.28
CA LEU A 644 -6.46 -0.09 -18.56
C LEU A 644 -4.98 0.25 -18.74
N TRP A 645 -4.33 0.62 -17.63
CA TRP A 645 -2.90 0.88 -17.56
C TRP A 645 -2.14 -0.22 -16.85
N TRP A 646 -0.97 -0.55 -17.38
CA TRP A 646 0.06 -1.23 -16.63
C TRP A 646 0.68 -0.25 -15.61
N PRO A 647 0.59 -0.53 -14.29
CA PRO A 647 1.00 0.44 -13.28
C PRO A 647 2.48 0.82 -13.34
N ASN A 648 3.36 -0.11 -13.75
CA ASN A 648 4.79 0.18 -13.75
C ASN A 648 5.14 1.22 -14.82
N LEU A 649 4.57 1.16 -16.04
CA LEU A 649 4.70 2.25 -17.02
C LEU A 649 4.12 3.54 -16.45
N ARG A 650 2.86 3.47 -16.00
CA ARG A 650 2.06 4.63 -15.59
C ARG A 650 2.71 5.42 -14.47
N LEU A 651 3.10 4.75 -13.39
CA LEU A 651 3.58 5.36 -12.17
C LEU A 651 5.08 5.71 -12.22
N ASN A 652 5.83 5.16 -13.17
CA ASN A 652 7.28 5.36 -13.31
C ASN A 652 7.63 6.20 -14.53
N ASN A 653 8.06 5.59 -15.65
CA ASN A 653 8.62 6.35 -16.77
C ASN A 653 7.60 7.31 -17.39
N TRP A 654 6.31 6.96 -17.47
CA TRP A 654 5.29 7.86 -18.02
C TRP A 654 5.11 9.10 -17.16
N ARG A 655 4.98 8.91 -15.84
CA ARG A 655 4.91 10.01 -14.86
C ARG A 655 6.15 10.89 -14.87
N ARG A 656 7.34 10.31 -15.09
CA ARG A 656 8.61 11.06 -15.23
C ARG A 656 8.60 11.94 -16.46
N TYR A 657 8.17 11.39 -17.59
CA TYR A 657 7.96 12.15 -18.82
C TYR A 657 6.98 13.32 -18.59
N GLU A 658 5.81 13.06 -18.03
CA GLU A 658 4.81 14.10 -17.75
C GLU A 658 5.37 15.21 -16.84
N ALA A 659 6.07 14.85 -15.77
CA ALA A 659 6.70 15.80 -14.85
C ALA A 659 7.80 16.65 -15.53
N ALA A 660 8.59 16.04 -16.41
CA ALA A 660 9.59 16.77 -17.19
C ALA A 660 8.95 17.73 -18.20
N LEU A 661 7.86 17.31 -18.86
CA LEU A 661 7.09 18.16 -19.76
C LEU A 661 6.45 19.35 -19.00
N GLU A 662 5.87 19.15 -17.82
CA GLU A 662 5.36 20.25 -16.99
C GLU A 662 6.46 21.24 -16.61
N LYS A 663 7.62 20.74 -16.19
CA LYS A 663 8.78 21.57 -15.81
C LYS A 663 9.31 22.37 -17.00
N HIS A 664 9.40 21.74 -18.17
CA HIS A 664 9.79 22.36 -19.43
C HIS A 664 8.84 23.51 -19.80
N VAL A 665 7.53 23.23 -19.84
CA VAL A 665 6.49 24.24 -20.10
C VAL A 665 6.58 25.42 -19.14
N GLU A 666 6.79 25.18 -17.85
CA GLU A 666 6.89 26.26 -16.86
C GLU A 666 8.20 27.05 -16.94
N GLY A 667 9.31 26.40 -17.22
CA GLY A 667 10.64 27.01 -17.32
C GLY A 667 10.76 27.87 -18.56
N ASP A 668 10.42 27.29 -19.71
CA ASP A 668 10.68 27.88 -21.03
C ASP A 668 9.51 28.76 -21.50
N LYS A 669 8.42 28.80 -20.73
CA LYS A 669 7.18 29.54 -21.04
C LYS A 669 6.55 29.13 -22.39
N GLN A 670 6.86 27.93 -22.87
CA GLN A 670 6.33 27.35 -24.09
C GLN A 670 5.02 26.60 -23.81
N ALA A 671 4.00 26.78 -24.65
CA ALA A 671 2.78 25.97 -24.62
C ALA A 671 2.84 24.86 -25.68
N TYR A 672 2.17 23.74 -25.39
CA TYR A 672 2.05 22.61 -26.29
C TYR A 672 0.58 22.23 -26.47
N ASP A 673 0.18 22.07 -27.72
CA ASP A 673 -1.02 21.36 -28.13
C ASP A 673 -0.68 19.86 -28.19
N ILE A 674 -1.48 19.04 -27.53
CA ILE A 674 -1.18 17.63 -27.25
C ILE A 674 -2.35 16.76 -27.70
N VAL A 675 -2.09 15.79 -28.57
CA VAL A 675 -2.99 14.65 -28.79
C VAL A 675 -2.43 13.46 -28.03
N ALA A 676 -3.14 13.03 -27.00
CA ALA A 676 -2.85 11.79 -26.29
C ALA A 676 -3.76 10.67 -26.81
N GLY A 677 -3.26 9.47 -27.02
CA GLY A 677 -4.05 8.35 -27.51
C GLY A 677 -3.54 6.99 -27.09
N ILE A 678 -4.35 5.97 -27.38
CA ILE A 678 -4.03 4.55 -27.15
C ILE A 678 -4.07 3.77 -28.47
N SER A 679 -3.26 2.72 -28.61
CA SER A 679 -3.19 1.93 -29.86
C SER A 679 -2.66 0.52 -29.67
N GLY A 680 -2.89 -0.35 -30.65
CA GLY A 680 -2.45 -1.74 -30.66
C GLY A 680 -3.21 -2.63 -29.67
N VAL A 681 -2.96 -3.93 -29.75
CA VAL A 681 -3.53 -4.94 -28.84
C VAL A 681 -2.38 -5.57 -28.07
N MET A 682 -2.50 -5.65 -26.76
CA MET A 682 -1.49 -6.25 -25.91
C MET A 682 -1.55 -7.78 -26.04
N GLU A 683 -0.41 -8.37 -26.34
CA GLU A 683 -0.21 -9.82 -26.37
C GLU A 683 0.52 -10.30 -25.10
N ALA A 684 0.24 -11.53 -24.69
CA ALA A 684 0.91 -12.19 -23.58
C ALA A 684 1.43 -13.57 -24.01
N PRO A 685 2.53 -14.06 -23.42
CA PRO A 685 3.04 -15.39 -23.70
C PRO A 685 2.07 -16.44 -23.15
N SER A 686 1.59 -17.31 -24.03
CA SER A 686 0.77 -18.48 -23.73
C SER A 686 1.63 -19.73 -23.93
N THR A 687 1.48 -20.72 -23.03
CA THR A 687 2.22 -21.98 -23.12
C THR A 687 1.26 -23.16 -23.12
N GLU A 688 1.40 -24.07 -24.08
CA GLU A 688 0.73 -25.36 -24.00
C GLU A 688 1.54 -26.30 -23.08
N ASN A 689 0.89 -26.83 -22.04
CA ASN A 689 1.41 -27.94 -21.23
C ASN A 689 2.79 -27.74 -20.55
N CYS A 690 3.08 -26.55 -20.03
CA CYS A 690 4.31 -26.26 -19.26
C CYS A 690 5.64 -26.52 -20.00
N GLN A 691 5.63 -26.50 -21.34
CA GLN A 691 6.85 -26.60 -22.15
C GLN A 691 7.57 -25.24 -22.23
N THR A 692 8.86 -25.27 -22.62
CA THR A 692 9.70 -24.06 -22.76
C THR A 692 9.36 -23.18 -23.96
N ASN A 693 8.48 -23.64 -24.86
CA ASN A 693 8.05 -22.89 -26.04
C ASN A 693 6.75 -22.13 -25.73
N TYR A 694 6.70 -20.85 -26.09
CA TYR A 694 5.55 -19.97 -25.90
C TYR A 694 5.09 -19.39 -27.23
N THR A 695 3.80 -19.04 -27.32
CA THR A 695 3.21 -18.24 -28.40
C THR A 695 2.70 -16.93 -27.83
N MET A 696 2.86 -15.84 -28.55
CA MET A 696 2.24 -14.57 -28.17
C MET A 696 0.78 -14.59 -28.61
N GLU A 697 -0.13 -14.37 -27.68
CA GLU A 697 -1.58 -14.40 -27.90
C GLU A 697 -2.19 -13.07 -27.44
N GLU A 698 -3.14 -12.55 -28.23
CA GLU A 698 -3.89 -11.35 -27.88
C GLU A 698 -4.69 -11.57 -26.60
N VAL A 699 -4.62 -10.60 -25.69
CA VAL A 699 -5.38 -10.67 -24.45
C VAL A 699 -6.75 -10.03 -24.65
N ILE A 700 -7.73 -10.92 -24.80
CA ILE A 700 -9.13 -10.60 -25.03
C ILE A 700 -9.94 -10.84 -23.74
N ILE A 701 -10.85 -9.91 -23.47
CA ILE A 701 -11.75 -9.91 -22.33
C ILE A 701 -13.12 -10.40 -22.81
N LYS A 702 -13.94 -10.98 -21.92
CA LYS A 702 -15.25 -11.58 -22.24
C LYS A 702 -16.25 -10.65 -22.94
N THR A 703 -16.01 -9.35 -22.93
CA THR A 703 -16.76 -8.33 -23.68
C THR A 703 -16.24 -8.11 -25.11
N ASP A 704 -15.36 -8.99 -25.59
CA ASP A 704 -14.57 -8.84 -26.82
C ASP A 704 -13.68 -7.59 -26.86
N SER A 705 -13.44 -6.98 -25.70
CA SER A 705 -12.56 -5.81 -25.56
C SER A 705 -11.11 -6.24 -25.38
N THR A 706 -10.17 -5.40 -25.84
CA THR A 706 -8.73 -5.65 -25.79
C THR A 706 -8.00 -4.64 -24.89
N ILE A 707 -6.85 -5.03 -24.33
CA ILE A 707 -5.94 -4.11 -23.63
C ILE A 707 -5.06 -3.39 -24.65
N PRO A 708 -4.96 -2.05 -24.66
CA PRO A 708 -4.11 -1.34 -25.61
C PRO A 708 -2.63 -1.59 -25.33
N LEU A 709 -1.84 -1.85 -26.37
CA LEU A 709 -0.40 -2.08 -26.26
C LEU A 709 0.41 -0.80 -26.08
N TYR A 710 -0.03 0.30 -26.69
CA TYR A 710 0.67 1.58 -26.70
C TYR A 710 -0.18 2.68 -26.08
N VAL A 711 0.49 3.56 -25.34
CA VAL A 711 -0.01 4.88 -24.97
C VAL A 711 0.93 5.91 -25.58
N TRP A 712 0.39 6.97 -26.18
CA TRP A 712 1.23 7.92 -26.90
C TRP A 712 0.75 9.35 -26.76
N ASN A 713 1.69 10.30 -26.80
CA ASN A 713 1.44 11.73 -26.88
C ASN A 713 2.15 12.32 -28.09
N TYR A 714 1.40 12.96 -28.98
CA TYR A 714 1.92 13.84 -30.01
C TYR A 714 1.92 15.28 -29.47
N LEU A 715 3.10 15.87 -29.39
CA LEU A 715 3.34 17.21 -28.87
C LEU A 715 3.65 18.17 -30.01
N GLN A 716 2.88 19.24 -30.14
CA GLN A 716 3.14 20.33 -31.07
C GLN A 716 3.24 21.67 -30.32
N ALA A 717 4.36 22.37 -30.52
CA ALA A 717 4.56 23.68 -29.92
C ALA A 717 3.61 24.75 -30.49
N SER A 718 2.99 25.54 -29.60
CA SER A 718 1.98 26.55 -29.97
C SER A 718 2.54 27.80 -30.68
N ASP A 719 3.87 28.00 -30.70
CA ASP A 719 4.55 29.21 -31.19
C ASP A 719 5.00 29.13 -32.66
N ASN A 720 4.51 28.15 -33.42
CA ASN A 720 4.95 27.86 -34.81
C ASN A 720 6.42 27.41 -34.95
N SER A 721 7.07 27.00 -33.87
CA SER A 721 8.30 26.20 -33.99
C SER A 721 7.98 24.82 -34.58
N THR A 722 8.87 24.28 -35.41
CA THR A 722 8.78 22.92 -36.00
C THR A 722 9.07 21.80 -34.98
N ASN A 723 8.97 22.11 -33.69
CA ASN A 723 9.30 21.18 -32.61
C ASN A 723 8.11 20.26 -32.35
N GLU A 724 8.04 19.22 -33.16
CA GLU A 724 7.05 18.16 -33.10
C GLU A 724 7.68 16.87 -32.64
N ILE A 725 7.10 16.26 -31.62
CA ILE A 725 7.67 15.06 -30.99
C ILE A 725 6.53 14.11 -30.67
N VAL A 726 6.74 12.82 -30.92
CA VAL A 726 5.83 11.77 -30.45
C VAL A 726 6.51 10.97 -29.35
N ILE A 727 5.87 10.88 -28.19
CA ILE A 727 6.31 10.08 -27.04
C ILE A 727 5.42 8.86 -26.97
N ILE A 728 5.99 7.65 -26.87
CA ILE A 728 5.24 6.39 -26.88
C ILE A 728 5.69 5.54 -25.70
N GLY A 729 4.74 5.02 -24.94
CA GLY A 729 4.93 4.09 -23.84
C GLY A 729 4.36 2.71 -24.17
N LEU A 730 5.11 1.66 -23.83
CA LEU A 730 4.68 0.27 -23.98
C LEU A 730 3.88 -0.17 -22.75
N ASN A 731 2.58 -0.36 -22.93
CA ASN A 731 1.62 -0.72 -21.88
C ASN A 731 1.54 -2.23 -21.67
N SER A 732 2.69 -2.90 -21.50
CA SER A 732 2.77 -4.35 -21.33
C SER A 732 3.84 -4.75 -20.31
N PRO A 733 3.51 -5.62 -19.32
CA PRO A 733 4.50 -6.24 -18.43
C PRO A 733 5.30 -7.36 -19.11
N PHE A 734 4.92 -7.77 -20.32
CA PHE A 734 5.50 -8.93 -21.01
C PHE A 734 6.56 -8.54 -22.03
N ASN A 735 7.13 -7.34 -21.90
CA ASN A 735 8.05 -6.78 -22.89
C ASN A 735 9.29 -7.67 -23.14
N GLU A 736 9.68 -8.52 -22.20
CA GLU A 736 10.79 -9.47 -22.33
C GLU A 736 10.52 -10.62 -23.32
N PHE A 737 9.25 -10.85 -23.67
CA PHE A 737 8.82 -11.87 -24.64
C PHE A 737 8.66 -11.32 -26.07
N TYR A 738 8.70 -10.00 -26.23
CA TYR A 738 8.67 -9.38 -27.55
C TYR A 738 10.09 -9.25 -28.10
N ALA A 739 10.24 -9.38 -29.42
CA ALA A 739 11.46 -8.87 -30.05
C ALA A 739 11.44 -7.33 -30.01
N GLU A 740 12.57 -6.73 -29.66
CA GLU A 740 12.67 -5.27 -29.47
C GLU A 740 12.15 -4.46 -30.67
N LYS A 741 12.46 -4.91 -31.89
CA LYS A 741 12.02 -4.30 -33.16
C LYS A 741 10.50 -4.33 -33.39
N ASP A 742 9.79 -5.24 -32.71
CA ASP A 742 8.33 -5.40 -32.89
C ASP A 742 7.56 -4.43 -31.99
N ILE A 743 8.18 -3.99 -30.89
CA ILE A 743 7.61 -3.04 -29.91
C ILE A 743 8.19 -1.62 -30.01
N ILE A 744 9.39 -1.45 -30.57
CA ILE A 744 10.03 -0.16 -30.84
C ILE A 744 10.20 -0.04 -32.35
N PHE A 745 9.28 0.69 -32.97
CA PHE A 745 9.11 0.71 -34.43
C PHE A 745 9.65 1.97 -35.11
N CYS A 746 10.41 2.80 -34.39
CA CYS A 746 11.05 4.00 -34.91
C CYS A 746 12.44 4.20 -34.27
N PRO A 747 13.32 5.01 -34.86
CA PRO A 747 14.53 5.48 -34.19
C PRO A 747 14.20 6.28 -32.94
N ASP A 748 14.80 5.92 -31.79
CA ASP A 748 14.52 6.57 -30.52
C ASP A 748 15.35 7.85 -30.30
N ILE A 749 14.67 8.99 -30.43
CA ILE A 749 15.28 10.32 -30.32
C ILE A 749 15.13 10.94 -28.93
N CYS A 750 14.70 10.20 -27.89
CA CYS A 750 14.47 10.77 -26.55
C CYS A 750 15.71 11.48 -25.97
N HIS A 751 16.89 10.95 -26.26
CA HIS A 751 18.16 11.48 -25.78
C HIS A 751 18.60 12.77 -26.51
N GLU A 752 18.04 13.02 -27.69
CA GLU A 752 18.28 14.23 -28.51
C GLU A 752 17.44 15.40 -28.02
N ILE A 753 16.31 15.13 -27.36
CA ILE A 753 15.39 16.14 -26.86
C ILE A 753 15.95 16.76 -25.55
N PRO A 754 16.31 18.05 -25.51
CA PRO A 754 17.10 18.62 -24.40
C PRO A 754 16.50 18.45 -23.01
N TRP A 755 15.19 18.61 -22.88
CA TRP A 755 14.47 18.51 -21.60
C TRP A 755 14.17 17.05 -21.18
N LEU A 756 14.29 16.09 -22.11
CA LEU A 756 14.18 14.66 -21.83
C LEU A 756 15.54 13.99 -21.61
N LYS A 757 16.62 14.56 -22.15
CA LYS A 757 17.97 13.96 -22.18
C LYS A 757 18.40 13.32 -20.86
N LYS A 758 18.25 14.03 -19.73
CA LYS A 758 18.64 13.51 -18.39
C LYS A 758 17.76 12.34 -17.94
N ILE A 759 16.46 12.37 -18.22
CA ILE A 759 15.52 11.34 -17.73
C ILE A 759 15.36 10.16 -18.69
N SER A 760 15.71 10.35 -19.96
CA SER A 760 15.63 9.32 -21.01
C SER A 760 16.46 8.07 -20.70
N SER A 761 17.47 8.18 -19.83
CA SER A 761 18.32 7.06 -19.42
C SER A 761 17.55 5.93 -18.73
N THR A 762 16.38 6.19 -18.16
CA THR A 762 15.54 5.15 -17.53
C THR A 762 14.44 4.63 -18.44
N PHE A 763 14.21 5.24 -19.61
CA PHE A 763 13.08 4.93 -20.49
C PHE A 763 13.16 3.53 -21.11
N ARG A 764 14.32 2.86 -21.04
CA ARG A 764 14.49 1.47 -21.47
C ARG A 764 14.42 0.44 -20.34
N TYR A 765 14.17 0.86 -19.11
CA TYR A 765 14.11 -0.06 -17.97
C TYR A 765 12.75 -0.77 -17.97
N ASN A 766 12.77 -2.09 -18.16
CA ASN A 766 11.57 -2.91 -18.29
C ASN A 766 10.66 -2.73 -17.09
N VAL A 767 11.22 -2.83 -15.88
CA VAL A 767 10.47 -2.69 -14.62
C VAL A 767 9.86 -1.30 -14.39
N MET A 768 10.31 -0.27 -15.11
CA MET A 768 9.78 1.10 -15.05
C MET A 768 8.84 1.43 -16.23
N GLY A 769 8.64 0.46 -17.13
CA GLY A 769 7.88 0.56 -18.37
C GLY A 769 8.63 1.28 -19.48
N ILE A 770 8.66 0.68 -20.66
CA ILE A 770 9.43 1.21 -21.79
C ILE A 770 8.77 2.47 -22.35
N ILE A 771 9.57 3.51 -22.59
CA ILE A 771 9.23 4.71 -23.36
C ILE A 771 10.23 4.90 -24.49
N PHE A 772 9.77 5.43 -25.61
CA PHE A 772 10.60 5.89 -26.71
C PHE A 772 10.00 7.11 -27.39
N CYS A 773 10.84 7.86 -28.10
CA CYS A 773 10.45 9.07 -28.79
C CYS A 773 10.69 8.90 -30.28
N CYS A 774 9.72 9.30 -31.10
CA CYS A 774 9.82 9.23 -32.55
C CYS A 774 9.67 10.61 -33.18
N ASN A 775 10.18 10.76 -34.41
CA ASN A 775 9.71 11.80 -35.30
C ASN A 775 8.29 11.47 -35.79
N VAL A 776 7.51 12.51 -36.11
CA VAL A 776 6.13 12.37 -36.59
C VAL A 776 6.04 11.52 -37.86
N GLU A 777 6.97 11.70 -38.81
CA GLU A 777 6.95 10.98 -40.08
C GLU A 777 7.23 9.48 -39.93
N ASP A 778 8.09 9.09 -38.98
CA ASP A 778 8.35 7.68 -38.68
C ASP A 778 7.07 7.01 -38.15
N VAL A 779 6.31 7.71 -37.29
CA VAL A 779 5.04 7.23 -36.76
C VAL A 779 3.99 7.09 -37.86
N LYS A 780 3.82 8.11 -38.70
CA LYS A 780 2.90 8.07 -39.86
C LYS A 780 3.22 6.91 -40.80
N THR A 781 4.51 6.68 -41.06
CA THR A 781 4.98 5.60 -41.95
C THR A 781 4.75 4.21 -41.34
N SER A 782 4.96 4.07 -40.02
CA SER A 782 4.81 2.79 -39.32
C SER A 782 3.38 2.24 -39.34
N LYS A 783 2.37 3.14 -39.34
CA LYS A 783 0.95 2.82 -39.19
C LYS A 783 0.61 2.00 -37.93
N ARG A 784 1.47 2.03 -36.91
CA ARG A 784 1.29 1.28 -35.65
C ARG A 784 0.34 1.97 -34.66
N LEU A 785 0.13 3.29 -34.79
CA LEU A 785 -0.72 4.08 -33.90
C LEU A 785 -2.07 4.42 -34.57
N ASN A 786 -3.15 3.76 -34.12
CA ASN A 786 -4.51 4.01 -34.59
C ASN A 786 -4.99 5.39 -34.11
N GLY A 787 -5.69 6.13 -34.99
CA GLY A 787 -6.18 7.49 -34.66
C GLY A 787 -5.08 8.54 -34.54
N PHE A 788 -3.85 8.24 -34.99
CA PHE A 788 -2.80 9.24 -35.09
C PHE A 788 -3.13 10.26 -36.20
N PRO A 789 -2.95 11.58 -35.98
CA PRO A 789 -3.33 12.59 -36.98
C PRO A 789 -2.55 12.43 -38.29
N ASN A 790 -3.27 12.32 -39.42
CA ASN A 790 -2.67 12.24 -40.76
C ASN A 790 -2.25 13.60 -41.33
N THR A 791 -2.76 14.70 -40.77
CA THR A 791 -2.39 16.07 -41.13
C THR A 791 -1.88 16.80 -39.90
N ASP A 792 -1.03 17.80 -40.11
CA ASP A 792 -0.54 18.66 -39.02
C ASP A 792 -1.73 19.24 -38.26
N LEU A 793 -1.64 19.31 -36.93
CA LEU A 793 -2.76 19.80 -36.11
C LEU A 793 -3.25 21.19 -36.57
N LYS A 794 -2.38 22.00 -37.20
CA LYS A 794 -2.66 23.35 -37.72
C LYS A 794 -3.37 23.40 -39.08
N SER A 795 -3.59 22.27 -39.76
CA SER A 795 -4.32 22.27 -41.04
C SER A 795 -5.81 22.59 -40.79
N LYS A 796 -6.37 23.59 -41.49
CA LYS A 796 -7.82 23.88 -41.46
C LYS A 796 -8.64 22.64 -41.87
N PRO A 797 -9.88 22.48 -41.37
CA PRO A 797 -10.80 21.46 -41.88
C PRO A 797 -10.91 21.59 -43.40
N VAL A 798 -10.86 20.46 -44.10
CA VAL A 798 -11.09 20.41 -45.55
C VAL A 798 -12.53 20.84 -45.79
N GLU A 799 -12.72 21.97 -46.48
CA GLU A 799 -14.02 22.38 -47.01
C GLU A 799 -14.54 21.24 -47.90
N THR A 800 -15.69 20.68 -47.54
CA THR A 800 -16.40 19.72 -48.38
C THR A 800 -16.73 20.40 -49.70
N LEU A 801 -16.26 19.78 -50.81
CA LEU A 801 -16.61 20.16 -52.17
C LEU A 801 -18.13 20.30 -52.31
N ASP A 802 -18.55 21.51 -52.67
CA ASP A 802 -19.93 21.85 -53.01
C ASP A 802 -20.49 20.85 -54.02
N SER A 803 -21.61 20.23 -53.63
CA SER A 803 -22.47 19.47 -54.54
C SER A 803 -23.36 20.48 -55.27
N GLY A 804 -23.09 20.72 -56.56
CA GLY A 804 -23.91 21.65 -57.35
C GLY A 804 -23.55 21.77 -58.82
N ASN A 805 -23.79 20.71 -59.59
CA ASN A 805 -24.13 20.66 -61.01
C ASN A 805 -23.47 21.66 -62.00
N ASN A 806 -22.74 21.09 -62.98
CA ASN A 806 -23.11 21.30 -64.37
C ASN A 806 -22.89 20.04 -65.20
N LEU A 807 -24.00 19.52 -65.75
CA LEU A 807 -24.03 18.63 -66.89
C LEU A 807 -23.25 19.26 -68.05
N ASN A 808 -22.34 18.49 -68.66
CA ASN A 808 -22.35 18.35 -70.11
C ASN A 808 -21.74 17.01 -70.52
N THR A 809 -22.58 16.26 -71.22
CA THR A 809 -22.36 15.01 -71.93
C THR A 809 -21.30 15.15 -73.02
N SER A 810 -20.39 14.17 -73.10
CA SER A 810 -20.08 13.53 -74.39
C SER A 810 -19.71 12.06 -74.14
N VAL A 811 -20.36 11.22 -74.93
CA VAL A 811 -20.39 9.76 -74.92
C VAL A 811 -19.35 9.25 -75.91
N GLU A 812 -18.59 8.22 -75.53
CA GLU A 812 -18.32 6.96 -76.30
C GLU A 812 -17.16 6.20 -75.64
N THR A 813 -17.46 5.14 -74.87
CA THR A 813 -17.37 3.69 -75.22
C THR A 813 -16.00 3.09 -74.94
N ASP A 814 -15.88 2.21 -73.93
CA ASP A 814 -16.03 0.77 -74.19
C ASP A 814 -16.11 -0.07 -72.89
N LEU A 815 -17.10 -0.95 -72.87
CA LEU A 815 -17.42 -1.92 -71.84
C LEU A 815 -16.90 -3.30 -72.25
N LYS A 816 -16.34 -4.04 -71.28
CA LYS A 816 -16.51 -5.50 -71.05
C LYS A 816 -15.72 -5.87 -69.78
N ALA A 817 -16.36 -5.92 -68.61
CA ALA A 817 -17.24 -6.98 -68.08
C ALA A 817 -16.48 -8.28 -67.75
N LYS A 818 -16.46 -8.60 -66.45
CA LYS A 818 -16.03 -9.85 -65.83
C LYS A 818 -17.29 -10.46 -65.21
N PRO A 819 -17.70 -11.71 -65.52
CA PRO A 819 -18.81 -12.34 -64.84
C PRO A 819 -18.35 -13.29 -63.72
N THR A 820 -19.08 -13.17 -62.62
CA THR A 820 -19.37 -14.14 -61.55
C THR A 820 -20.06 -15.38 -62.12
N GLU A 821 -20.01 -16.53 -61.44
CA GLU A 821 -21.23 -17.35 -61.28
C GLU A 821 -21.16 -18.39 -60.14
N THR A 822 -22.35 -18.61 -59.62
CA THR A 822 -22.80 -19.39 -58.46
C THR A 822 -23.15 -20.84 -58.80
N VAL A 823 -23.22 -21.67 -57.76
CA VAL A 823 -23.68 -23.07 -57.74
C VAL A 823 -25.20 -23.16 -57.92
N ASP A 824 -25.69 -24.01 -58.84
CA ASP A 824 -26.53 -25.20 -58.55
C ASP A 824 -27.01 -25.94 -59.81
N ASN A 825 -26.77 -27.26 -59.79
CA ASN A 825 -27.49 -28.43 -60.35
C ASN A 825 -28.40 -28.31 -61.60
N GLU A 826 -28.10 -29.11 -62.63
CA GLU A 826 -28.96 -30.24 -63.06
C GLU A 826 -28.26 -31.15 -64.12
N ASN A 827 -28.21 -32.45 -63.79
CA ASN A 827 -28.32 -33.66 -64.61
C ASN A 827 -27.64 -33.83 -65.99
N ASN A 828 -26.97 -35.00 -66.05
CA ASN A 828 -26.97 -36.02 -67.12
C ASN A 828 -25.77 -36.15 -68.08
N PHE A 829 -25.08 -37.28 -67.86
CA PHE A 829 -24.71 -38.33 -68.82
C PHE A 829 -23.39 -38.24 -69.62
N PHE A 830 -22.47 -39.11 -69.18
CA PHE A 830 -21.57 -40.04 -69.90
C PHE A 830 -20.39 -39.55 -70.76
N GLU A 831 -19.25 -40.21 -70.45
CA GLU A 831 -18.13 -40.65 -71.32
C GLU A 831 -17.27 -39.54 -71.95
N ASN A 832 -15.96 -39.66 -72.09
CA ASN A 832 -14.89 -40.59 -71.69
C ASN A 832 -13.60 -39.90 -72.19
N GLU A 833 -12.46 -40.15 -71.53
CA GLU A 833 -11.09 -40.22 -72.13
C GLU A 833 -10.58 -38.94 -72.83
N GLU A 834 -9.31 -38.56 -72.86
CA GLU A 834 -8.02 -39.12 -72.48
C GLU A 834 -7.01 -37.94 -72.59
N GLU A 835 -5.94 -38.01 -71.80
CA GLU A 835 -4.54 -37.72 -72.15
C GLU A 835 -4.13 -36.33 -72.70
N GLU A 836 -3.25 -35.66 -71.94
CA GLU A 836 -1.82 -35.40 -72.30
C GLU A 836 -1.69 -34.06 -73.03
N GLU A 837 -0.64 -33.25 -72.93
CA GLU A 837 0.64 -33.26 -72.23
C GLU A 837 1.11 -31.78 -72.29
N ASP A 838 1.95 -31.41 -71.33
CA ASP A 838 3.11 -30.49 -71.45
C ASP A 838 3.01 -29.17 -72.25
N TYR A 839 3.23 -28.05 -71.54
CA TYR A 839 4.55 -27.40 -71.45
C TYR A 839 4.58 -26.30 -70.37
#